data_AF-A0AA91DD32-F1
#
_entry.id   AF-A0AA91DD32-F1
#
_cell.length_a   1.000
_cell.length_b   1.000
_cell.length_c   1.000
_cell.angle_alpha   90.00
_cell.angle_beta   90.00
_cell.angle_gamma   90.00
#
_symmetry.space_group_name_H-M   'P 1'
#
loop_
_entity.id
_entity.type
_entity.pdbx_description
1 polymer ?
#
loop_
_entity_poly.entity_id
_entity_poly.type
_entity_poly.pdbx_seq_one_letter_code
_entity_poly.pdbx_strand_id
1 'polypeptide(L)'
;MKLPYKRVLAFAAALGIGFILAPQPDPPFTGHGDPAALTQLYQRWKNAHEQSASPDTLQLGLSYSKALSARFSPAAGRLQLNLRTGRLQAAVSDLPATGQYELWLLDNHSPSRQRLRIGQLEPTADGHRLAVQLDPQQMRGFTLDAAAIVQAGTSPDNGGLLFGSPSLLQRLYFTEHDWPGTTLAAAGGVSAPERAPFEFLLPKTAQAGNFGRGPQLAQLIARGQKIFTEETFGGNGRTCATCHRPDNNHTIDPNYIAKLPKSDPLFVAETRPELADLEKPALLRQFALFVANADGFDRPPVMRSASHLLGLANTLTFERAVNPGYGNGEFTQDEAYFNSHDSEAQQSGTHTQAIGWSGDGAPDGGSLRDFAKGAIKQHMPKTLIRAENIDFRLPTEDELDALEAYMLSLGRSSELNLANMYFKSPLVQNGLLLFNTKNNPKAADGSVIFGATANCNGCHFNAGGISSTTNANPTRDTGVERMRDQLHHLADPTLAYDGGFGQLQQNDCGPNYDEICFSDGSVSPSGTSSRPAGHHGLNRFNTPSLVEAADTAPFFHNNSVTTLEESVAYYSSDAFNSSPGAFTSSKANRQGKLDSSQVIAVALFLRSINVLENIRSSNLLDKKAMEQNGEPSLKSLKLAIADTQDAVEVLQQAVINPYPEALEKLQQALNLETMAGNRFYPGRIGLLRQAIALKEQARNLMVSGG
;
A
#
# COMPACT_ATOMS: atom_id res chain seq x y z
N MET A 1 24.31 1.32 75.23
CA MET A 1 25.24 1.16 74.09
C MET A 1 24.41 1.29 72.80
N LYS A 2 24.40 2.48 72.19
CA LYS A 2 23.70 2.77 70.92
C LYS A 2 24.72 3.44 70.00
N LEU A 3 25.06 2.80 68.89
CA LEU A 3 25.76 3.42 67.75
C LEU A 3 25.10 2.94 66.44
N PRO A 4 25.07 3.78 65.39
CA PRO A 4 23.88 3.89 64.55
C PRO A 4 24.03 3.39 63.11
N TYR A 5 22.90 2.93 62.59
CA TYR A 5 22.47 2.89 61.19
C TYR A 5 22.99 4.07 60.36
N LYS A 6 24.12 3.97 59.66
CA LYS A 6 24.48 4.96 58.61
C LYS A 6 25.31 4.45 57.43
N ARG A 7 25.49 3.13 57.23
CA ARG A 7 26.29 2.62 56.09
C ARG A 7 25.60 1.68 55.11
N VAL A 8 24.35 1.26 55.35
CA VAL A 8 23.63 0.36 54.43
C VAL A 8 22.72 1.12 53.44
N LEU A 9 22.35 2.37 53.72
CA LEU A 9 21.51 3.19 52.83
C LEU A 9 22.26 3.88 51.67
N ALA A 10 23.60 3.93 51.70
CA ALA A 10 24.38 4.57 50.64
C ALA A 10 24.59 3.67 49.41
N PHE A 11 24.56 2.34 49.56
CA PHE A 11 24.71 1.41 48.42
C PHE A 11 23.37 1.07 47.73
N ALA A 12 22.25 1.14 48.45
CA ALA A 12 20.92 0.97 47.86
C ALA A 12 20.44 2.21 47.08
N ALA A 13 20.88 3.41 47.46
CA ALA A 13 20.60 4.63 46.72
C ALA A 13 21.38 4.73 45.40
N ALA A 14 22.59 4.17 45.32
CA ALA A 14 23.39 4.17 44.09
C ALA A 14 22.83 3.21 43.01
N LEU A 15 22.21 2.09 43.40
CA LEU A 15 21.55 1.16 42.47
C LEU A 15 20.12 1.59 42.11
N GLY A 16 19.43 2.33 42.98
CA GLY A 16 18.10 2.89 42.71
C GLY A 16 18.11 4.18 41.86
N ILE A 17 19.20 4.94 41.87
CA ILE A 17 19.35 6.15 41.05
C ILE A 17 19.95 5.83 39.66
N GLY A 18 20.71 4.72 39.54
CA GLY A 18 21.29 4.27 38.26
C GLY A 18 20.28 3.82 37.20
N PHE A 19 19.03 3.54 37.56
CA PHE A 19 17.96 3.18 36.62
C PHE A 19 17.07 4.36 36.17
N ILE A 20 17.25 5.56 36.73
CA ILE A 20 16.42 6.74 36.40
C ILE A 20 17.11 7.66 35.37
N LEU A 21 18.38 7.40 35.01
CA LEU A 21 19.18 8.24 34.11
C LEU A 21 19.81 7.49 32.93
N ALA A 22 19.21 6.38 32.50
CA ALA A 22 19.48 5.92 31.14
C ALA A 22 18.79 6.94 30.19
N PRO A 23 19.54 7.69 29.37
CA PRO A 23 18.92 8.55 28.37
C PRO A 23 18.00 7.67 27.52
N GLN A 24 16.76 8.14 27.31
CA GLN A 24 15.85 7.47 26.39
C GLN A 24 16.59 7.37 25.04
N PRO A 25 16.62 6.18 24.41
CA PRO A 25 17.26 6.04 23.12
C PRO A 25 16.62 7.03 22.13
N ASP A 26 17.46 7.67 21.32
CA ASP A 26 16.98 8.62 20.31
C ASP A 26 15.93 7.94 19.41
N PRO A 27 14.84 8.64 19.05
CA PRO A 27 13.84 8.10 18.15
C PRO A 27 14.48 7.62 16.84
N PRO A 28 14.09 6.43 16.32
CA PRO A 28 14.68 5.93 15.09
C PRO A 28 14.22 6.75 13.88
N PHE A 29 15.00 6.71 12.79
CA PHE A 29 14.62 7.34 11.53
C PHE A 29 13.55 6.51 10.81
N THR A 30 12.33 7.03 10.72
CA THR A 30 11.21 6.36 10.04
C THR A 30 10.90 6.93 8.65
N GLY A 31 11.67 7.93 8.18
CA GLY A 31 11.30 8.73 7.01
C GLY A 31 9.90 9.31 7.14
N HIS A 32 9.10 9.22 6.07
CA HIS A 32 7.69 9.58 6.05
C HIS A 32 6.78 8.73 6.96
N GLY A 33 7.22 7.55 7.38
CA GLY A 33 6.38 6.63 8.15
C GLY A 33 5.96 7.19 9.51
N ASP A 34 4.66 7.16 9.81
CA ASP A 34 4.06 7.63 11.06
C ASP A 34 3.60 6.46 11.96
N PRO A 35 4.25 6.23 13.11
CA PRO A 35 3.82 5.23 14.08
C PRO A 35 2.36 5.41 14.55
N ALA A 36 1.84 6.64 14.60
CA ALA A 36 0.46 6.90 14.98
C ALA A 36 -0.53 6.34 13.94
N ALA A 37 -0.22 6.49 12.65
CA ALA A 37 -1.05 5.97 11.56
C ALA A 37 -1.18 4.44 11.62
N LEU A 38 -0.04 3.75 11.75
CA LEU A 38 -0.03 2.29 11.85
C LEU A 38 -0.67 1.80 13.16
N THR A 39 -0.52 2.53 14.27
CA THR A 39 -1.22 2.22 15.53
C THR A 39 -2.73 2.26 15.35
N GLN A 40 -3.27 3.29 14.70
CA GLN A 40 -4.71 3.40 14.46
C GLN A 40 -5.23 2.26 13.58
N LEU A 41 -4.49 1.90 12.54
CA LEU A 41 -4.82 0.76 11.68
C LEU A 41 -4.88 -0.55 12.48
N TYR A 42 -3.84 -0.80 13.28
CA TYR A 42 -3.76 -1.98 14.12
C TYR A 42 -4.92 -2.05 15.13
N GLN A 43 -5.26 -0.95 15.81
CA GLN A 43 -6.38 -0.93 16.77
C GLN A 43 -7.74 -1.23 16.11
N ARG A 44 -7.98 -0.72 14.89
CA ARG A 44 -9.20 -1.04 14.13
C ARG A 44 -9.28 -2.54 13.81
N TRP A 45 -8.19 -3.12 13.32
CA TRP A 45 -8.12 -4.55 13.02
C TRP A 45 -8.28 -5.41 14.29
N LYS A 46 -7.59 -5.05 15.38
CA LYS A 46 -7.64 -5.75 16.67
C LYS A 46 -9.07 -5.85 17.20
N ASN A 47 -9.79 -4.72 17.21
CA ASN A 47 -11.18 -4.68 17.68
C ASN A 47 -12.09 -5.60 16.85
N ALA A 48 -11.86 -5.71 15.54
CA ALA A 48 -12.62 -6.62 14.68
C ALA A 48 -12.26 -8.10 14.92
N HIS A 49 -10.97 -8.40 15.09
CA HIS A 49 -10.49 -9.76 15.37
C HIS A 49 -10.99 -10.30 16.72
N GLU A 50 -10.97 -9.48 17.76
CA GLU A 50 -11.44 -9.85 19.11
C GLU A 50 -12.95 -10.10 19.17
N GLN A 51 -13.72 -9.53 18.25
CA GLN A 51 -15.16 -9.79 18.11
C GLN A 51 -15.46 -11.05 17.28
N SER A 52 -14.45 -11.68 16.67
CA SER A 52 -14.62 -12.89 15.88
C SER A 52 -14.96 -14.11 16.76
N ALA A 53 -15.51 -15.16 16.16
CA ALA A 53 -15.87 -16.38 16.88
C ALA A 53 -14.65 -17.20 17.38
N SER A 54 -13.42 -16.85 17.01
CA SER A 54 -12.22 -17.65 17.31
C SER A 54 -10.94 -16.82 17.45
N PRO A 55 -10.86 -15.88 18.41
CA PRO A 55 -9.72 -14.97 18.56
C PRO A 55 -8.39 -15.67 18.90
N ASP A 56 -8.47 -16.86 19.53
CA ASP A 56 -7.32 -17.70 19.92
C ASP A 56 -6.78 -18.58 18.76
N THR A 57 -7.32 -18.44 17.54
CA THR A 57 -6.97 -19.29 16.39
C THR A 57 -6.19 -18.48 15.36
N LEU A 58 -4.93 -18.86 15.13
CA LEU A 58 -4.12 -18.37 14.03
C LEU A 58 -4.62 -19.00 12.72
N GLN A 59 -4.82 -18.18 11.68
CA GLN A 59 -5.27 -18.64 10.36
C GLN A 59 -4.22 -18.29 9.31
N LEU A 60 -3.71 -19.32 8.62
CA LEU A 60 -2.72 -19.21 7.55
C LEU A 60 -3.24 -19.76 6.24
N GLY A 61 -2.84 -19.08 5.18
CA GLY A 61 -3.27 -19.35 3.83
C GLY A 61 -2.29 -20.20 3.10
N LEU A 62 -2.75 -20.97 2.13
CA LEU A 62 -1.92 -21.85 1.35
C LEU A 62 -2.38 -21.74 -0.10
N SER A 63 -1.82 -20.76 -0.80
CA SER A 63 -2.08 -20.52 -2.21
C SER A 63 -0.82 -20.84 -3.02
N TYR A 64 -0.99 -20.99 -4.34
CA TYR A 64 0.16 -21.04 -5.22
C TYR A 64 0.95 -19.77 -5.07
N SER A 65 2.24 -19.94 -4.79
CA SER A 65 3.18 -18.83 -4.80
C SER A 65 3.94 -18.75 -6.10
N LYS A 66 3.76 -17.68 -6.89
CA LYS A 66 4.62 -17.41 -8.08
C LYS A 66 6.11 -17.33 -7.71
N ALA A 67 6.40 -17.05 -6.45
CA ALA A 67 7.73 -16.87 -5.92
C ALA A 67 8.28 -18.18 -5.31
N LEU A 68 7.50 -18.85 -4.47
CA LEU A 68 7.97 -19.99 -3.66
C LEU A 68 7.59 -21.37 -4.24
N SER A 69 6.58 -21.46 -5.09
CA SER A 69 6.08 -22.76 -5.56
C SER A 69 6.90 -23.27 -6.74
N ALA A 70 7.27 -24.55 -6.69
CA ALA A 70 8.07 -25.21 -7.71
C ALA A 70 7.35 -25.32 -9.06
N ARG A 71 6.01 -25.27 -9.04
CA ARG A 71 5.16 -25.27 -10.24
C ARG A 71 3.81 -24.65 -9.93
N PHE A 72 3.14 -24.17 -10.97
CA PHE A 72 1.76 -23.72 -10.87
C PHE A 72 0.85 -24.82 -10.33
N SER A 73 -0.03 -24.42 -9.42
CA SER A 73 -1.09 -25.25 -8.87
C SER A 73 -2.35 -24.38 -8.75
N PRO A 74 -3.50 -24.79 -9.29
CA PRO A 74 -4.76 -24.08 -9.07
C PRO A 74 -5.32 -24.35 -7.66
N ALA A 75 -4.67 -25.22 -6.88
CA ALA A 75 -5.08 -25.55 -5.52
C ALA A 75 -4.97 -24.37 -4.57
N ALA A 76 -5.84 -24.36 -3.57
CA ALA A 76 -5.83 -23.38 -2.50
C ALA A 76 -6.26 -24.05 -1.19
N GLY A 77 -5.75 -23.60 -0.04
CA GLY A 77 -6.04 -24.27 1.21
C GLY A 77 -5.75 -23.42 2.44
N ARG A 78 -6.33 -23.78 3.57
CA ARG A 78 -6.17 -23.07 4.84
C ARG A 78 -5.49 -23.95 5.87
N LEU A 79 -4.73 -23.32 6.75
CA LEU A 79 -4.21 -23.90 7.99
C LEU A 79 -4.74 -23.09 9.18
N GLN A 80 -5.27 -23.80 10.17
CA GLN A 80 -5.80 -23.22 11.41
C GLN A 80 -5.05 -23.84 12.58
N LEU A 81 -4.47 -22.99 13.43
CA LEU A 81 -3.80 -23.41 14.66
C LEU A 81 -4.48 -22.74 15.85
N ASN A 82 -5.19 -23.53 16.65
CA ASN A 82 -5.73 -23.06 17.91
C ASN A 82 -4.63 -23.05 18.96
N LEU A 83 -4.24 -21.86 19.44
CA LEU A 83 -3.06 -21.67 20.28
C LEU A 83 -3.26 -22.16 21.72
N ARG A 84 -4.52 -22.24 22.16
CA ARG A 84 -4.89 -22.76 23.49
C ARG A 84 -4.82 -24.29 23.54
N THR A 85 -5.24 -24.94 22.46
CA THR A 85 -5.34 -26.41 22.43
C THR A 85 -4.18 -27.07 21.71
N GLY A 86 -3.49 -26.38 20.79
CA GLY A 86 -2.50 -26.98 19.87
C GLY A 86 -3.12 -27.77 18.72
N ARG A 87 -4.45 -27.69 18.56
CA ARG A 87 -5.14 -28.33 17.45
C ARG A 87 -4.79 -27.61 16.16
N LEU A 88 -4.08 -28.31 15.28
CA LEU A 88 -3.71 -27.85 13.95
C LEU A 88 -4.58 -28.55 12.91
N GLN A 89 -5.15 -27.79 11.99
CA GLN A 89 -5.96 -28.32 10.90
C GLN A 89 -5.55 -27.70 9.58
N ALA A 90 -5.32 -28.50 8.55
CA ALA A 90 -5.13 -28.03 7.19
C ALA A 90 -6.21 -28.62 6.27
N ALA A 91 -6.70 -27.82 5.33
CA ALA A 91 -7.66 -28.24 4.31
C ALA A 91 -7.30 -27.59 2.98
N VAL A 92 -7.19 -28.37 1.91
CA VAL A 92 -6.73 -27.92 0.59
C VAL A 92 -7.66 -28.45 -0.49
N SER A 93 -8.14 -27.58 -1.36
CA SER A 93 -9.00 -27.87 -2.50
C SER A 93 -8.17 -27.97 -3.79
N ASP A 94 -8.71 -28.61 -4.83
CA ASP A 94 -8.16 -28.62 -6.20
C ASP A 94 -6.73 -29.17 -6.39
N LEU A 95 -6.23 -29.91 -5.40
CA LEU A 95 -5.07 -30.79 -5.59
C LEU A 95 -5.49 -32.07 -6.31
N PRO A 96 -4.68 -32.58 -7.27
CA PRO A 96 -4.93 -33.87 -7.92
C PRO A 96 -5.20 -35.01 -6.94
N ALA A 97 -6.35 -35.69 -7.08
CA ALA A 97 -6.79 -36.74 -6.14
C ALA A 97 -5.85 -37.96 -6.06
N THR A 98 -5.04 -38.22 -7.09
CA THR A 98 -4.06 -39.31 -7.12
C THR A 98 -2.72 -38.93 -6.51
N GLY A 99 -2.52 -37.67 -6.14
CA GLY A 99 -1.29 -37.19 -5.53
C GLY A 99 -1.20 -37.52 -4.04
N GLN A 100 0.02 -37.59 -3.52
CA GLN A 100 0.27 -37.60 -2.09
C GLN A 100 0.93 -36.27 -1.70
N TYR A 101 0.40 -35.66 -0.63
CA TYR A 101 0.78 -34.31 -0.22
C TYR A 101 1.07 -34.27 1.27
N GLU A 102 2.01 -33.41 1.68
CA GLU A 102 2.41 -33.27 3.07
C GLU A 102 2.36 -31.82 3.51
N LEU A 103 1.96 -31.60 4.77
CA LEU A 103 2.02 -30.31 5.42
C LEU A 103 3.36 -30.15 6.14
N TRP A 104 3.97 -29.00 5.91
CA TRP A 104 5.19 -28.56 6.58
C TRP A 104 4.99 -27.21 7.26
N LEU A 105 5.51 -27.05 8.47
CA LEU A 105 5.70 -25.75 9.11
C LEU A 105 7.13 -25.28 8.89
N LEU A 106 7.28 -23.98 8.66
CA LEU A 106 8.53 -23.33 8.33
C LEU A 106 8.90 -22.35 9.44
N ASP A 107 10.10 -22.50 9.99
CA ASP A 107 10.77 -21.49 10.80
C ASP A 107 11.91 -20.93 9.93
N ASN A 108 11.81 -19.65 9.61
CA ASN A 108 12.74 -18.95 8.75
C ASN A 108 13.74 -18.09 9.54
N HIS A 109 13.68 -18.09 10.87
CA HIS A 109 14.60 -17.34 11.72
C HIS A 109 16.00 -17.97 11.71
N SER A 110 17.02 -17.12 11.57
CA SER A 110 18.46 -17.46 11.50
C SER A 110 18.99 -17.96 12.85
N PRO A 111 19.95 -18.93 12.91
CA PRO A 111 20.85 -19.38 11.85
C PRO A 111 20.57 -20.77 11.25
N SER A 112 19.56 -21.51 11.72
CA SER A 112 19.21 -22.83 11.16
C SER A 112 17.73 -22.83 10.82
N ARG A 113 17.38 -22.33 9.62
CA ARG A 113 16.02 -22.40 9.08
C ARG A 113 15.47 -23.82 9.32
N GLN A 114 14.38 -23.94 10.09
CA GLN A 114 13.81 -25.24 10.41
C GLN A 114 12.65 -25.54 9.47
N ARG A 115 12.49 -26.81 9.12
CA ARG A 115 11.42 -27.34 8.29
C ARG A 115 10.86 -28.54 9.03
N LEU A 116 9.65 -28.40 9.58
CA LEU A 116 9.03 -29.45 10.36
C LEU A 116 7.88 -30.07 9.57
N ARG A 117 8.05 -31.34 9.18
CA ARG A 117 6.99 -32.14 8.57
C ARG A 117 5.95 -32.47 9.64
N ILE A 118 4.71 -32.03 9.44
CA ILE A 118 3.61 -32.28 10.37
C ILE A 118 2.90 -33.59 10.04
N GLY A 119 2.66 -33.86 8.76
CA GLY A 119 1.97 -35.08 8.35
C GLY A 119 1.52 -35.06 6.90
N GLN A 120 1.09 -36.22 6.43
CA GLN A 120 0.47 -36.40 5.12
C GLN A 120 -0.98 -35.95 5.17
N LEU A 121 -1.47 -35.27 4.13
CA LEU A 121 -2.88 -34.94 4.00
C LEU A 121 -3.65 -36.14 3.47
N GLU A 122 -4.79 -36.42 4.09
CA GLU A 122 -5.71 -37.47 3.68
C GLU A 122 -6.66 -36.97 2.58
N PRO A 123 -6.88 -37.72 1.50
CA PRO A 123 -7.85 -37.36 0.47
C PRO A 123 -9.28 -37.42 1.03
N THR A 124 -10.10 -36.49 0.58
CA THR A 124 -11.51 -36.31 0.94
C THR A 124 -12.34 -36.01 -0.31
N ALA A 125 -13.66 -36.02 -0.20
CA ALA A 125 -14.54 -35.69 -1.33
C ALA A 125 -14.29 -34.28 -1.91
N ASP A 126 -13.90 -33.33 -1.06
CA ASP A 126 -13.73 -31.91 -1.40
C ASP A 126 -12.26 -31.48 -1.48
N GLY A 127 -11.30 -32.42 -1.62
CA GLY A 127 -9.86 -32.13 -1.67
C GLY A 127 -9.06 -32.96 -0.67
N HIS A 128 -8.15 -32.35 0.08
CA HIS A 128 -7.26 -33.02 1.04
C HIS A 128 -7.29 -32.35 2.41
N ARG A 129 -7.20 -33.12 3.49
CA ARG A 129 -7.27 -32.60 4.86
C ARG A 129 -6.27 -33.26 5.80
N LEU A 130 -5.84 -32.50 6.80
CA LEU A 130 -5.03 -32.98 7.92
C LEU A 130 -5.57 -32.36 9.20
N ALA A 131 -5.69 -33.15 10.26
CA ALA A 131 -5.98 -32.66 11.60
C ALA A 131 -5.03 -33.36 12.59
N VAL A 132 -4.19 -32.58 13.26
CA VAL A 132 -3.16 -33.08 14.17
C VAL A 132 -3.21 -32.30 15.47
N GLN A 133 -2.92 -33.00 16.55
CA GLN A 133 -2.66 -32.39 17.85
C GLN A 133 -1.16 -32.18 17.97
N LEU A 134 -0.70 -30.93 18.02
CA LEU A 134 0.73 -30.64 18.18
C LEU A 134 1.20 -31.07 19.57
N ASP A 135 2.44 -31.56 19.65
CA ASP A 135 3.13 -31.83 20.92
C ASP A 135 3.96 -30.59 21.30
N PRO A 136 3.67 -29.93 22.45
CA PRO A 136 4.42 -28.77 22.89
C PRO A 136 5.93 -29.03 22.98
N GLN A 137 6.37 -30.25 23.31
CA GLN A 137 7.79 -30.59 23.42
C GLN A 137 8.50 -30.61 22.07
N GLN A 138 7.86 -31.17 21.04
CA GLN A 138 8.40 -31.19 19.67
C GLN A 138 8.50 -29.80 19.06
N MET A 139 7.62 -28.91 19.50
CA MET A 139 7.54 -27.54 19.02
C MET A 139 8.50 -26.59 19.76
N ARG A 140 9.13 -27.00 20.87
CA ARG A 140 9.98 -26.09 21.66
C ARG A 140 11.11 -25.49 20.82
N GLY A 141 11.20 -24.16 20.85
CA GLY A 141 12.22 -23.42 20.10
C GLY A 141 11.92 -23.25 18.61
N PHE A 142 10.73 -23.66 18.17
CA PHE A 142 10.22 -23.42 16.82
C PHE A 142 9.35 -22.15 16.81
N THR A 143 9.60 -21.27 15.84
CA THR A 143 8.77 -20.09 15.56
C THR A 143 8.07 -20.27 14.22
N LEU A 144 6.74 -20.25 14.20
CA LEU A 144 5.95 -20.45 12.99
C LEU A 144 5.98 -19.19 12.12
N ASP A 145 6.76 -19.22 11.05
CA ASP A 145 6.80 -18.13 10.07
C ASP A 145 5.88 -18.34 8.89
N ALA A 146 5.78 -19.59 8.44
CA ALA A 146 5.00 -19.95 7.28
C ALA A 146 4.63 -21.44 7.33
N ALA A 147 3.72 -21.82 6.45
CA ALA A 147 3.38 -23.21 6.19
C ALA A 147 3.46 -23.50 4.69
N ALA A 148 3.71 -24.75 4.34
CA ALA A 148 3.76 -25.22 2.97
C ALA A 148 3.05 -26.56 2.77
N ILE A 149 2.41 -26.70 1.62
CA ILE A 149 1.96 -28.00 1.09
C ILE A 149 2.94 -28.42 0.01
N VAL A 150 3.47 -29.62 0.15
CA VAL A 150 4.48 -30.17 -0.77
C VAL A 150 4.02 -31.50 -1.32
N GLN A 151 4.57 -31.91 -2.47
CA GLN A 151 4.40 -33.28 -2.92
C GLN A 151 5.17 -34.23 -1.98
N ALA A 152 4.55 -35.33 -1.56
CA ALA A 152 5.17 -36.28 -0.65
C ALA A 152 6.52 -36.79 -1.19
N GLY A 153 7.52 -36.91 -0.31
CA GLY A 153 8.88 -37.32 -0.68
C GLY A 153 9.76 -36.18 -1.22
N THR A 154 9.25 -34.94 -1.26
CA THR A 154 10.03 -33.72 -1.57
C THR A 154 10.21 -32.84 -0.33
N SER A 155 10.81 -31.66 -0.49
CA SER A 155 10.92 -30.63 0.55
C SER A 155 10.20 -29.35 0.11
N PRO A 156 9.86 -28.44 1.04
CA PRO A 156 9.35 -27.12 0.70
C PRO A 156 10.21 -26.39 -0.33
N ASP A 157 11.53 -26.49 -0.24
CA ASP A 157 12.46 -25.77 -1.12
C ASP A 157 12.51 -26.29 -2.57
N ASN A 158 12.13 -27.56 -2.82
CA ASN A 158 12.24 -28.20 -4.14
C ASN A 158 10.90 -28.68 -4.72
N GLY A 159 9.88 -28.84 -3.89
CA GLY A 159 8.59 -29.43 -4.26
C GLY A 159 7.40 -28.80 -3.57
N GLY A 160 7.56 -27.58 -3.05
CA GLY A 160 6.47 -26.75 -2.56
C GLY A 160 5.46 -26.42 -3.64
N LEU A 161 4.18 -26.60 -3.32
CA LEU A 161 3.04 -26.35 -4.21
C LEU A 161 2.23 -25.17 -3.74
N LEU A 162 2.02 -25.06 -2.43
CA LEU A 162 1.25 -23.99 -1.79
C LEU A 162 2.02 -23.48 -0.59
N PHE A 163 1.94 -22.18 -0.34
CA PHE A 163 2.61 -21.52 0.79
C PHE A 163 1.69 -20.47 1.41
N GLY A 164 1.94 -20.16 2.67
CA GLY A 164 1.58 -18.85 3.20
C GLY A 164 2.01 -18.61 4.63
N SER A 165 1.84 -17.36 5.05
CA SER A 165 2.38 -16.81 6.29
C SER A 165 1.35 -15.88 6.95
N PRO A 166 1.46 -15.65 8.27
CA PRO A 166 0.55 -14.73 8.93
C PRO A 166 0.86 -13.28 8.57
N SER A 167 -0.22 -12.49 8.47
CA SER A 167 -0.16 -11.05 8.18
C SER A 167 0.53 -10.25 9.29
N LEU A 168 1.04 -9.05 8.97
CA LEU A 168 1.65 -8.15 9.95
C LEU A 168 0.72 -7.90 11.15
N LEU A 169 -0.57 -7.65 10.94
CA LEU A 169 -1.49 -7.33 12.03
C LEU A 169 -1.74 -8.53 12.94
N GLN A 170 -1.79 -9.76 12.40
CA GLN A 170 -1.82 -10.99 13.22
C GLN A 170 -0.53 -11.13 14.03
N ARG A 171 0.64 -10.91 13.41
CA ARG A 171 1.93 -10.94 14.11
C ARG A 171 1.97 -9.91 15.24
N LEU A 172 1.55 -8.67 14.98
CA LEU A 172 1.46 -7.61 16.01
C LEU A 172 0.52 -8.01 17.15
N TYR A 173 -0.65 -8.57 16.82
CA TYR A 173 -1.63 -9.01 17.81
C TYR A 173 -1.09 -10.07 18.75
N PHE A 174 -0.51 -11.11 18.18
CA PHE A 174 0.07 -12.21 18.94
C PHE A 174 1.41 -11.86 19.60
N THR A 175 2.04 -10.75 19.21
CA THR A 175 3.22 -10.23 19.93
C THR A 175 2.85 -9.27 21.07
N GLU A 176 1.81 -8.43 20.93
CA GLU A 176 1.29 -7.58 22.02
C GLU A 176 0.70 -8.45 23.14
N HIS A 177 -0.02 -9.51 22.76
CA HIS A 177 -0.45 -10.55 23.68
C HIS A 177 0.74 -11.47 23.99
N ASP A 178 1.82 -10.95 24.58
CA ASP A 178 2.63 -11.75 25.51
C ASP A 178 1.71 -11.98 26.72
N TRP A 179 1.04 -13.13 26.78
CA TRP A 179 0.12 -13.50 27.86
C TRP A 179 0.87 -13.36 29.19
N PRO A 180 0.54 -12.36 30.04
CA PRO A 180 1.43 -11.95 31.13
C PRO A 180 1.70 -13.10 32.11
N GLY A 181 2.95 -13.53 32.18
CA GLY A 181 3.38 -14.66 32.99
C GLY A 181 4.79 -14.49 33.54
N THR A 182 5.20 -13.28 33.94
CA THR A 182 6.43 -13.08 34.72
C THR A 182 6.09 -12.55 36.11
N THR A 183 5.92 -13.52 37.01
CA THR A 183 6.09 -13.49 38.48
C THR A 183 6.50 -12.17 39.14
N LEU A 184 5.62 -11.69 40.02
CA LEU A 184 6.00 -11.31 41.38
C LEU A 184 4.99 -11.96 42.34
N ALA A 185 5.35 -13.16 42.81
CA ALA A 185 4.71 -13.76 43.96
C ALA A 185 5.06 -12.91 45.20
N ALA A 186 4.20 -11.94 45.51
CA ALA A 186 4.16 -11.32 46.83
C ALA A 186 2.70 -10.93 47.13
N ALA A 187 2.09 -11.71 48.04
CA ALA A 187 0.84 -11.47 48.74
C ALA A 187 -0.47 -11.41 47.92
N GLY A 188 -1.27 -12.49 48.04
CA GLY A 188 -2.72 -12.41 47.95
C GLY A 188 -3.30 -12.88 46.62
N GLY A 189 -3.99 -14.02 46.67
CA GLY A 189 -4.53 -14.73 45.51
C GLY A 189 -5.45 -13.91 44.61
N VAL A 190 -5.05 -13.82 43.34
CA VAL A 190 -5.94 -13.90 42.18
C VAL A 190 -5.20 -14.80 41.19
N SER A 191 -5.86 -15.87 40.72
CA SER A 191 -5.31 -16.73 39.68
C SER A 191 -5.04 -15.91 38.42
N ALA A 192 -3.78 -15.76 38.04
CA ALA A 192 -3.42 -15.23 36.73
C ALA A 192 -4.03 -16.15 35.65
N PRO A 193 -4.54 -15.62 34.52
CA PRO A 193 -4.98 -16.45 33.41
C PRO A 193 -3.83 -17.37 32.96
N GLU A 194 -4.11 -18.68 32.85
CA GLU A 194 -3.14 -19.69 32.41
C GLU A 194 -2.65 -19.39 30.99
N ARG A 195 -1.33 -19.47 30.79
CA ARG A 195 -0.67 -19.27 29.49
C ARG A 195 -1.22 -20.24 28.44
N ALA A 196 -1.49 -19.78 27.22
CA ALA A 196 -1.76 -20.67 26.09
C ALA A 196 -0.53 -21.58 25.86
N PRO A 197 -0.68 -22.91 25.93
CA PRO A 197 0.46 -23.84 25.88
C PRO A 197 1.32 -23.72 24.61
N PHE A 198 0.78 -23.17 23.52
CA PHE A 198 1.47 -23.06 22.22
C PHE A 198 1.75 -21.62 21.78
N GLU A 199 1.58 -20.63 22.66
CA GLU A 199 1.87 -19.22 22.35
C GLU A 199 3.32 -19.00 21.86
N PHE A 200 4.28 -19.77 22.37
CA PHE A 200 5.69 -19.68 21.98
C PHE A 200 5.94 -20.01 20.50
N LEU A 201 4.98 -20.65 19.82
CA LEU A 201 5.04 -20.93 18.39
C LEU A 201 4.84 -19.69 17.54
N LEU A 202 4.31 -18.61 18.10
CA LEU A 202 3.84 -17.50 17.29
C LEU A 202 5.01 -16.72 16.70
N PRO A 203 4.89 -16.30 15.44
CA PRO A 203 5.83 -15.40 14.82
C PRO A 203 5.84 -14.11 15.62
N LYS A 204 6.95 -13.85 16.28
CA LYS A 204 7.21 -12.56 16.89
C LYS A 204 7.94 -11.73 15.86
N THR A 205 7.53 -10.48 15.66
CA THR A 205 8.36 -9.59 14.85
C THR A 205 9.75 -9.51 15.52
N ALA A 206 10.84 -9.41 14.74
CA ALA A 206 12.23 -9.49 15.22
C ALA A 206 12.63 -8.55 16.39
N GLN A 207 11.74 -7.67 16.86
CA GLN A 207 11.94 -6.74 17.98
C GLN A 207 11.12 -7.09 19.23
N ALA A 208 10.79 -8.38 19.40
CA ALA A 208 9.81 -9.01 20.32
C ALA A 208 9.83 -8.72 21.83
N GLY A 209 10.69 -7.84 22.34
CA GLY A 209 10.77 -7.55 23.77
C GLY A 209 9.72 -6.54 24.25
N ASN A 210 8.48 -6.98 24.51
CA ASN A 210 7.34 -6.19 25.05
C ASN A 210 6.61 -5.26 24.06
N PHE A 211 5.88 -5.83 23.08
CA PHE A 211 5.04 -5.08 22.14
C PHE A 211 3.81 -4.42 22.77
N GLY A 212 3.44 -3.24 22.25
CA GLY A 212 2.32 -2.41 22.74
C GLY A 212 2.70 -0.96 23.11
N ARG A 213 3.97 -0.57 22.99
CA ARG A 213 4.43 0.82 23.21
C ARG A 213 4.90 1.45 21.89
N GLY A 214 4.51 2.69 21.61
CA GLY A 214 4.88 3.47 20.41
C GLY A 214 6.37 3.39 19.96
N PRO A 215 7.37 3.30 20.87
CA PRO A 215 8.78 3.17 20.49
C PRO A 215 9.15 1.94 19.64
N GLN A 216 8.48 0.79 19.80
CA GLN A 216 8.82 -0.42 19.03
C GLN A 216 8.21 -0.44 17.64
N LEU A 217 7.02 0.14 17.48
CA LEU A 217 6.42 0.33 16.17
C LEU A 217 7.28 1.27 15.31
N ALA A 218 7.82 2.32 15.92
CA ALA A 218 8.78 3.21 15.26
C ALA A 218 10.04 2.45 14.81
N GLN A 219 10.53 1.46 15.57
CA GLN A 219 11.67 0.64 15.17
C GLN A 219 11.34 -0.30 14.00
N LEU A 220 10.15 -0.90 13.97
CA LEU A 220 9.70 -1.73 12.85
C LEU A 220 9.55 -0.89 11.57
N ILE A 221 8.92 0.27 11.67
CA ILE A 221 8.79 1.23 10.56
C ILE A 221 10.18 1.69 10.09
N ALA A 222 11.10 2.00 11.00
CA ALA A 222 12.47 2.38 10.65
C ALA A 222 13.25 1.25 9.95
N ARG A 223 13.05 -0.01 10.39
CA ARG A 223 13.61 -1.17 9.70
C ARG A 223 13.04 -1.29 8.28
N GLY A 224 11.73 -1.11 8.13
CA GLY A 224 11.04 -1.13 6.85
C GLY A 224 11.53 -0.05 5.91
N GLN A 225 11.63 1.19 6.41
CA GLN A 225 12.18 2.33 5.69
C GLN A 225 13.59 2.02 5.19
N LYS A 226 14.46 1.45 6.04
CA LYS A 226 15.82 1.09 5.67
C LYS A 226 15.84 0.04 4.55
N ILE A 227 15.05 -1.04 4.69
CA ILE A 227 14.95 -2.09 3.66
C ILE A 227 14.45 -1.47 2.35
N PHE A 228 13.39 -0.67 2.42
CA PHE A 228 12.79 -0.01 1.26
C PHE A 228 13.81 0.84 0.48
N THR A 229 14.72 1.54 1.17
CA THR A 229 15.69 2.42 0.53
C THR A 229 17.03 1.77 0.20
N GLU A 230 17.46 0.75 0.94
CA GLU A 230 18.84 0.23 0.87
C GLU A 230 18.94 -1.24 0.45
N GLU A 231 17.89 -2.05 0.61
CA GLU A 231 17.97 -3.48 0.30
C GLU A 231 17.77 -3.73 -1.19
N THR A 232 18.74 -4.42 -1.79
CA THR A 232 18.77 -4.75 -3.23
C THR A 232 18.29 -6.16 -3.51
N PHE A 233 18.07 -6.94 -2.44
CA PHE A 233 17.66 -8.34 -2.49
C PHE A 233 18.60 -9.18 -3.37
N GLY A 234 19.90 -8.87 -3.33
CA GLY A 234 20.90 -9.56 -4.16
C GLY A 234 20.67 -9.42 -5.67
N GLY A 235 19.90 -8.41 -6.08
CA GLY A 235 19.45 -8.18 -7.44
C GLY A 235 20.38 -7.31 -8.29
N ASN A 236 19.79 -6.59 -9.25
CA ASN A 236 20.50 -5.72 -10.19
C ASN A 236 21.00 -4.39 -9.58
N GLY A 237 20.74 -4.14 -8.30
CA GLY A 237 21.13 -2.92 -7.58
C GLY A 237 20.00 -1.92 -7.38
N ARG A 238 18.81 -2.16 -7.95
CA ARG A 238 17.59 -1.42 -7.62
C ARG A 238 17.14 -1.73 -6.19
N THR A 239 16.41 -0.80 -5.60
CA THR A 239 15.66 -0.93 -4.34
C THR A 239 14.23 -0.46 -4.59
N CYS A 240 13.31 -0.59 -3.63
CA CYS A 240 11.95 -0.05 -3.76
C CYS A 240 11.99 1.47 -4.03
N ALA A 241 12.93 2.17 -3.38
CA ALA A 241 13.14 3.59 -3.56
C ALA A 241 13.77 3.99 -4.91
N THR A 242 14.10 3.06 -5.81
CA THR A 242 14.53 3.42 -7.17
C THR A 242 13.37 4.03 -7.96
N CYS A 243 12.15 3.50 -7.80
CA CYS A 243 10.94 3.95 -8.50
C CYS A 243 9.97 4.71 -7.57
N HIS A 244 9.97 4.40 -6.28
CA HIS A 244 9.12 5.07 -5.29
C HIS A 244 9.95 6.01 -4.42
N ARG A 245 10.28 7.21 -4.93
CA ARG A 245 11.28 8.08 -4.28
C ARG A 245 10.71 8.73 -3.02
N PRO A 246 11.32 8.53 -1.83
CA PRO A 246 10.82 9.16 -0.62
C PRO A 246 10.82 10.70 -0.69
N ASP A 247 11.73 11.31 -1.45
CA ASP A 247 11.79 12.76 -1.67
C ASP A 247 11.02 13.23 -2.91
N ASN A 248 10.09 12.41 -3.41
CA ASN A 248 9.17 12.72 -4.51
C ASN A 248 7.84 11.95 -4.31
N ASN A 249 7.24 12.09 -3.13
CA ASN A 249 5.93 11.52 -2.78
C ASN A 249 5.79 10.00 -2.99
N HIS A 250 6.89 9.26 -2.87
CA HIS A 250 6.96 7.82 -3.14
C HIS A 250 6.51 7.42 -4.56
N THR A 251 6.74 8.32 -5.53
CA THR A 251 6.59 8.08 -6.97
C THR A 251 7.81 8.64 -7.70
N ILE A 252 7.75 8.73 -9.03
CA ILE A 252 8.79 9.28 -9.88
C ILE A 252 8.21 9.81 -11.19
N ASP A 253 8.73 10.93 -11.65
CA ASP A 253 8.30 11.63 -12.86
C ASP A 253 9.48 11.91 -13.82
N PRO A 254 9.22 12.30 -15.09
CA PRO A 254 10.28 12.59 -16.05
C PRO A 254 11.27 13.68 -15.63
N ASN A 255 10.82 14.72 -14.92
CA ASN A 255 11.70 15.80 -14.46
C ASN A 255 12.65 15.32 -13.35
N TYR A 256 12.16 14.44 -12.48
CA TYR A 256 13.01 13.79 -11.48
C TYR A 256 14.03 12.86 -12.17
N ILE A 257 13.58 12.01 -13.12
CA ILE A 257 14.45 11.09 -13.88
C ILE A 257 15.56 11.82 -14.64
N ALA A 258 15.26 12.98 -15.23
CA ALA A 258 16.22 13.78 -15.98
C ALA A 258 17.41 14.28 -15.13
N LYS A 259 17.22 14.43 -13.81
CA LYS A 259 18.26 14.89 -12.87
C LYS A 259 19.17 13.75 -12.40
N LEU A 260 18.83 12.49 -12.67
CA LEU A 260 19.55 11.33 -12.15
C LEU A 260 20.86 11.08 -12.90
N PRO A 261 21.93 10.65 -12.19
CA PRO A 261 23.17 10.27 -12.84
C PRO A 261 22.92 9.04 -13.73
N LYS A 262 23.66 8.92 -14.84
CA LYS A 262 23.58 7.75 -15.73
C LYS A 262 23.88 6.42 -15.05
N SER A 263 24.56 6.46 -13.89
CA SER A 263 24.86 5.29 -13.05
C SER A 263 23.77 4.93 -12.05
N ASP A 264 22.66 5.68 -11.99
CA ASP A 264 21.53 5.34 -11.11
C ASP A 264 20.97 3.95 -11.50
N PRO A 265 20.69 3.05 -10.53
CA PRO A 265 20.12 1.73 -10.80
C PRO A 265 18.78 1.74 -11.57
N LEU A 266 18.10 2.89 -11.65
CA LEU A 266 16.96 3.06 -12.55
C LEU A 266 17.33 2.72 -14.01
N PHE A 267 18.56 2.99 -14.44
CA PHE A 267 19.04 2.85 -15.82
C PHE A 267 19.81 1.53 -16.09
N VAL A 268 19.60 0.48 -15.30
CA VAL A 268 20.26 -0.81 -15.51
C VAL A 268 20.00 -1.40 -16.91
N ALA A 269 18.81 -1.18 -17.49
CA ALA A 269 18.50 -1.62 -18.86
C ALA A 269 19.34 -0.90 -19.95
N GLU A 270 19.81 0.32 -19.68
CA GLU A 270 20.68 1.06 -20.59
C GLU A 270 22.16 0.62 -20.49
N THR A 271 22.54 0.02 -19.36
CA THR A 271 23.96 -0.21 -19.00
C THR A 271 24.34 -1.68 -18.95
N ARG A 272 23.38 -2.60 -18.90
CA ARG A 272 23.60 -4.05 -18.81
C ARG A 272 22.89 -4.77 -19.95
N PRO A 273 23.63 -5.33 -20.94
CA PRO A 273 23.03 -5.98 -22.10
C PRO A 273 22.05 -7.11 -21.76
N GLU A 274 22.30 -7.86 -20.69
CA GLU A 274 21.44 -8.95 -20.21
C GLU A 274 20.08 -8.47 -19.63
N LEU A 275 19.93 -7.16 -19.44
CA LEU A 275 18.72 -6.50 -18.95
C LEU A 275 18.14 -5.50 -19.98
N ALA A 276 18.57 -5.53 -21.25
CA ALA A 276 18.14 -4.57 -22.26
C ALA A 276 16.60 -4.50 -22.41
N ASP A 277 15.91 -5.63 -22.24
CA ASP A 277 14.44 -5.71 -22.31
C ASP A 277 13.76 -5.67 -20.92
N LEU A 278 14.48 -5.35 -19.85
CA LEU A 278 13.89 -5.18 -18.51
C LEU A 278 12.99 -3.96 -18.47
N GLU A 279 13.36 -2.89 -19.18
CA GLU A 279 12.59 -1.67 -19.35
C GLU A 279 12.72 -1.17 -20.78
N LYS A 280 11.87 -0.22 -21.19
CA LYS A 280 12.03 0.52 -22.46
C LYS A 280 12.63 1.90 -22.16
N PRO A 281 13.95 2.15 -22.39
CA PRO A 281 14.61 3.37 -21.93
C PRO A 281 13.97 4.68 -22.40
N ALA A 282 13.50 4.74 -23.66
CA ALA A 282 12.82 5.92 -24.18
C ALA A 282 11.54 6.23 -23.39
N LEU A 283 10.72 5.22 -23.10
CA LEU A 283 9.47 5.38 -22.37
C LEU A 283 9.70 5.69 -20.89
N LEU A 284 10.69 5.04 -20.28
CA LEU A 284 11.12 5.34 -18.92
C LEU A 284 11.58 6.79 -18.77
N ARG A 285 12.42 7.27 -19.70
CA ARG A 285 12.98 8.65 -19.66
C ARG A 285 11.93 9.71 -19.93
N GLN A 286 11.06 9.50 -20.92
CA GLN A 286 10.12 10.52 -21.40
C GLN A 286 8.81 10.55 -20.64
N PHE A 287 8.32 9.38 -20.21
CA PHE A 287 6.99 9.23 -19.62
C PHE A 287 7.02 8.69 -18.20
N ALA A 288 8.19 8.34 -17.64
CA ALA A 288 8.30 7.64 -16.35
C ALA A 288 7.47 6.34 -16.28
N LEU A 289 7.44 5.62 -17.41
CA LEU A 289 6.74 4.34 -17.53
C LEU A 289 7.67 3.15 -17.39
N PHE A 290 7.18 2.13 -16.70
CA PHE A 290 7.85 0.88 -16.41
C PHE A 290 7.17 -0.28 -17.13
N VAL A 291 7.97 -1.24 -17.57
CA VAL A 291 7.48 -2.50 -18.12
C VAL A 291 6.84 -3.32 -16.99
N ALA A 292 5.55 -3.60 -17.13
CA ALA A 292 4.77 -4.37 -16.17
C ALA A 292 4.21 -5.64 -16.82
N ASN A 293 4.62 -6.80 -16.32
CA ASN A 293 4.02 -8.08 -16.66
C ASN A 293 2.77 -8.35 -15.81
N ALA A 294 1.79 -7.44 -15.86
CA ALA A 294 0.55 -7.50 -15.07
C ALA A 294 -0.19 -8.83 -15.28
N ASP A 295 -0.21 -9.29 -16.52
CA ASP A 295 -0.82 -10.56 -16.93
C ASP A 295 0.20 -11.69 -17.03
N GLY A 296 1.29 -11.66 -16.27
CA GLY A 296 2.29 -12.74 -16.25
C GLY A 296 3.39 -12.62 -17.31
N PHE A 297 4.43 -13.44 -17.14
CA PHE A 297 5.65 -13.39 -17.95
C PHE A 297 5.53 -14.11 -19.31
N ASP A 298 4.47 -14.89 -19.49
CA ASP A 298 4.10 -15.58 -20.73
C ASP A 298 3.17 -14.73 -21.62
N ARG A 299 2.79 -13.55 -21.16
CA ARG A 299 2.00 -12.56 -21.89
C ARG A 299 2.86 -11.34 -22.26
N PRO A 300 2.48 -10.60 -23.32
CA PRO A 300 3.10 -9.31 -23.61
C PRO A 300 3.00 -8.37 -22.40
N PRO A 301 4.08 -7.67 -22.02
CA PRO A 301 4.00 -6.68 -20.95
C PRO A 301 3.28 -5.40 -21.42
N VAL A 302 2.75 -4.66 -20.45
CA VAL A 302 2.16 -3.33 -20.63
C VAL A 302 3.08 -2.27 -20.01
N MET A 303 2.78 -0.99 -20.24
CA MET A 303 3.53 0.14 -19.66
C MET A 303 2.72 0.80 -18.55
N ARG A 304 3.25 0.81 -17.33
CA ARG A 304 2.59 1.43 -16.17
C ARG A 304 3.47 2.42 -15.43
N SER A 305 2.87 3.44 -14.85
CA SER A 305 3.52 4.39 -13.95
C SER A 305 3.65 3.83 -12.54
N ALA A 306 4.62 4.33 -11.78
CA ALA A 306 4.74 3.98 -10.36
C ALA A 306 3.69 4.75 -9.54
N SER A 307 2.69 4.06 -9.01
CA SER A 307 1.71 4.70 -8.11
C SER A 307 2.41 5.26 -6.87
N HIS A 308 1.96 6.43 -6.38
CA HIS A 308 2.40 6.93 -5.07
C HIS A 308 1.94 5.98 -3.95
N LEU A 309 2.67 5.96 -2.84
CA LEU A 309 2.38 5.07 -1.70
C LEU A 309 1.71 5.79 -0.51
N LEU A 310 1.55 7.12 -0.61
CA LEU A 310 0.96 7.94 0.44
C LEU A 310 -0.54 7.61 0.65
N GLY A 311 -0.93 7.37 1.89
CA GLY A 311 -2.33 7.12 2.26
C GLY A 311 -2.87 5.76 1.83
N LEU A 312 -2.01 4.86 1.34
CA LEU A 312 -2.39 3.55 0.81
C LEU A 312 -3.27 2.74 1.79
N ALA A 313 -2.99 2.82 3.09
CA ALA A 313 -3.76 2.10 4.12
C ALA A 313 -5.27 2.43 4.11
N ASN A 314 -5.68 3.55 3.52
CA ASN A 314 -7.09 3.95 3.41
C ASN A 314 -7.78 3.42 2.14
N THR A 315 -7.00 2.92 1.17
CA THR A 315 -7.50 2.55 -0.16
C THR A 315 -7.33 1.06 -0.49
N LEU A 316 -6.93 0.23 0.49
CA LEU A 316 -6.71 -1.22 0.29
C LEU A 316 -8.00 -2.03 0.27
N THR A 317 -9.09 -1.54 0.87
CA THR A 317 -10.36 -2.29 0.90
C THR A 317 -10.91 -2.45 -0.51
N PHE A 318 -11.12 -3.67 -0.99
CA PHE A 318 -11.69 -3.93 -2.31
C PHE A 318 -13.21 -3.67 -2.32
N GLU A 319 -13.74 -2.99 -3.34
CA GLU A 319 -15.20 -2.77 -3.48
C GLU A 319 -15.91 -4.09 -3.82
N ARG A 320 -16.98 -4.41 -3.09
CA ARG A 320 -17.87 -5.55 -3.37
C ARG A 320 -19.28 -5.09 -3.69
N ALA A 321 -20.09 -5.95 -4.30
CA ALA A 321 -21.49 -5.63 -4.55
C ALA A 321 -22.27 -5.46 -3.24
N VAL A 322 -21.86 -6.13 -2.15
CA VAL A 322 -22.34 -5.83 -0.80
C VAL A 322 -21.17 -5.61 0.16
N ASN A 323 -20.99 -4.36 0.62
CA ASN A 323 -20.06 -4.03 1.70
C ASN A 323 -20.84 -3.83 3.01
N PRO A 324 -20.67 -4.71 4.03
CA PRO A 324 -21.40 -4.60 5.28
C PRO A 324 -21.28 -3.22 5.93
N GLY A 325 -22.41 -2.63 6.32
CA GLY A 325 -22.46 -1.28 6.90
C GLY A 325 -22.47 -0.14 5.88
N TYR A 326 -22.37 -0.45 4.58
CA TYR A 326 -22.36 0.51 3.48
C TYR A 326 -23.37 0.13 2.40
N GLY A 327 -23.50 0.99 1.38
CA GLY A 327 -24.33 0.70 0.21
C GLY A 327 -23.70 -0.36 -0.70
N ASN A 328 -24.42 -0.71 -1.76
CA ASN A 328 -23.98 -1.73 -2.71
C ASN A 328 -22.96 -1.17 -3.71
N GLY A 329 -21.94 -1.97 -4.04
CA GLY A 329 -20.98 -1.68 -5.10
C GLY A 329 -21.61 -1.67 -6.48
N GLU A 330 -20.89 -1.08 -7.42
CA GLU A 330 -21.47 -0.76 -8.73
C GLU A 330 -21.40 -1.95 -9.67
N PHE A 331 -20.33 -2.74 -9.66
CA PHE A 331 -20.13 -3.81 -10.63
C PHE A 331 -20.08 -5.17 -9.93
N THR A 332 -20.99 -6.08 -10.29
CA THR A 332 -20.98 -7.47 -9.77
C THR A 332 -19.72 -8.23 -10.18
N GLN A 333 -19.02 -7.75 -11.20
CA GLN A 333 -17.72 -8.21 -11.65
C GLN A 333 -16.64 -7.97 -10.59
N ASP A 334 -16.77 -6.93 -9.75
CA ASP A 334 -15.87 -6.70 -8.61
C ASP A 334 -16.07 -7.79 -7.55
N GLU A 335 -17.34 -8.13 -7.26
CA GLU A 335 -17.67 -9.24 -6.35
C GLU A 335 -17.20 -10.60 -6.90
N ALA A 336 -17.35 -10.84 -8.21
CA ALA A 336 -16.86 -12.08 -8.84
C ALA A 336 -15.34 -12.21 -8.72
N TYR A 337 -14.61 -11.13 -9.04
CA TYR A 337 -13.16 -11.08 -8.89
C TYR A 337 -12.75 -11.29 -7.44
N PHE A 338 -13.34 -10.54 -6.52
CA PHE A 338 -13.09 -10.68 -5.08
C PHE A 338 -13.35 -12.11 -4.63
N ASN A 339 -14.50 -12.72 -4.94
CA ASN A 339 -14.80 -14.08 -4.51
C ASN A 339 -13.84 -15.13 -5.07
N SER A 340 -13.31 -14.92 -6.29
CA SER A 340 -12.32 -15.82 -6.88
C SER A 340 -10.93 -15.75 -6.23
N HIS A 341 -10.56 -14.63 -5.58
CA HIS A 341 -9.24 -14.43 -4.98
C HIS A 341 -9.26 -14.33 -3.44
N ASP A 342 -10.36 -13.89 -2.85
CA ASP A 342 -10.47 -13.64 -1.40
C ASP A 342 -10.43 -14.94 -0.62
N SER A 343 -10.83 -16.07 -1.22
CA SER A 343 -10.61 -17.37 -0.59
C SER A 343 -9.13 -17.67 -0.37
N GLU A 344 -8.24 -17.21 -1.25
CA GLU A 344 -6.77 -17.29 -1.13
C GLU A 344 -6.20 -16.23 -0.17
N ALA A 345 -6.86 -15.07 -0.06
CA ALA A 345 -6.48 -14.04 0.90
C ALA A 345 -6.88 -14.39 2.34
N GLN A 346 -8.14 -14.77 2.56
CA GLN A 346 -8.73 -15.18 3.84
C GLN A 346 -7.98 -16.34 4.47
N GLN A 347 -7.48 -17.18 3.60
CA GLN A 347 -6.47 -18.17 3.87
C GLN A 347 -5.39 -17.56 4.78
N SER A 348 -4.68 -16.49 4.42
CA SER A 348 -3.63 -15.85 5.25
C SER A 348 -4.14 -14.93 6.37
N GLY A 349 -5.44 -15.00 6.70
CA GLY A 349 -6.08 -14.12 7.69
C GLY A 349 -6.13 -12.65 7.24
N THR A 350 -6.13 -12.42 5.94
CA THR A 350 -6.36 -11.10 5.32
C THR A 350 -7.53 -11.18 4.33
N HIS A 351 -7.85 -10.06 3.68
CA HIS A 351 -8.74 -10.04 2.52
C HIS A 351 -7.95 -9.63 1.29
N THR A 352 -8.47 -9.97 0.10
CA THR A 352 -7.91 -9.46 -1.16
C THR A 352 -7.96 -7.94 -1.13
N GLN A 353 -6.83 -7.30 -1.44
CA GLN A 353 -6.67 -5.85 -1.36
C GLN A 353 -6.69 -5.22 -2.75
N ALA A 354 -7.21 -4.00 -2.84
CA ALA A 354 -7.15 -3.16 -4.04
C ALA A 354 -5.75 -2.51 -4.15
N ILE A 355 -4.74 -3.32 -4.47
CA ILE A 355 -3.34 -2.90 -4.62
C ILE A 355 -2.90 -2.95 -6.09
N GLY A 356 -1.99 -2.07 -6.49
CA GLY A 356 -1.61 -1.89 -7.89
C GLY A 356 -2.66 -1.11 -8.69
N TRP A 357 -2.45 -0.99 -10.00
CA TRP A 357 -3.34 -0.21 -10.87
C TRP A 357 -4.64 -0.93 -11.20
N SER A 358 -4.69 -2.27 -11.14
CA SER A 358 -5.89 -3.04 -11.50
C SER A 358 -6.26 -4.14 -10.50
N GLY A 359 -5.71 -4.09 -9.28
CA GLY A 359 -5.81 -5.22 -8.34
C GLY A 359 -4.91 -6.39 -8.73
N ASP A 360 -4.03 -6.16 -9.72
CA ASP A 360 -3.05 -7.07 -10.31
C ASP A 360 -1.80 -7.28 -9.47
N GLY A 361 -1.58 -6.34 -8.55
CA GLY A 361 -0.29 -6.13 -7.94
C GLY A 361 0.14 -7.22 -6.98
N ALA A 362 -0.77 -8.02 -6.47
CA ALA A 362 -0.46 -8.97 -5.43
C ALA A 362 -0.67 -10.41 -5.92
N PRO A 363 0.41 -11.15 -6.20
CA PRO A 363 0.31 -12.60 -6.35
C PRO A 363 -0.21 -13.23 -5.03
N ASP A 364 -0.54 -14.51 -5.05
CA ASP A 364 -0.69 -15.32 -3.82
C ASP A 364 -1.83 -14.89 -2.87
N GLY A 365 -2.91 -14.29 -3.41
CA GLY A 365 -4.14 -13.94 -2.67
C GLY A 365 -4.41 -12.43 -2.53
N GLY A 366 -3.55 -11.56 -3.06
CA GLY A 366 -3.90 -10.15 -3.23
C GLY A 366 -3.48 -9.23 -2.08
N SER A 367 -2.45 -9.57 -1.30
CA SER A 367 -1.96 -8.73 -0.18
C SER A 367 -0.80 -7.78 -0.55
N LEU A 368 -0.66 -6.69 0.19
CA LEU A 368 0.47 -5.76 0.08
C LEU A 368 1.84 -6.44 0.30
N ARG A 369 1.90 -7.52 1.10
CA ARG A 369 3.12 -8.30 1.30
C ARG A 369 3.55 -9.01 0.03
N ASP A 370 2.59 -9.63 -0.65
CA ASP A 370 2.85 -10.40 -1.86
C ASP A 370 3.19 -9.48 -3.02
N PHE A 371 2.63 -8.26 -3.03
CA PHE A 371 3.05 -7.21 -3.94
C PHE A 371 4.55 -6.95 -3.91
N ALA A 372 5.15 -6.86 -2.71
CA ALA A 372 6.59 -6.64 -2.57
C ALA A 372 7.42 -7.78 -3.20
N LYS A 373 6.98 -9.04 -3.05
CA LYS A 373 7.62 -10.21 -3.69
C LYS A 373 7.54 -10.11 -5.23
N GLY A 374 6.36 -9.77 -5.74
CA GLY A 374 6.12 -9.58 -7.18
C GLY A 374 7.00 -8.48 -7.78
N ALA A 375 7.08 -7.32 -7.11
CA ALA A 375 7.89 -6.19 -7.54
C ALA A 375 9.39 -6.52 -7.61
N ILE A 376 9.92 -7.29 -6.65
CA ILE A 376 11.33 -7.73 -6.66
C ILE A 376 11.59 -8.65 -7.87
N LYS A 377 10.74 -9.65 -8.09
CA LYS A 377 10.87 -10.57 -9.22
C LYS A 377 10.76 -9.84 -10.56
N GLN A 378 9.86 -8.88 -10.67
CA GLN A 378 9.63 -8.10 -11.89
C GLN A 378 10.83 -7.20 -12.20
N HIS A 379 11.26 -6.37 -11.24
CA HIS A 379 12.10 -5.20 -11.50
C HIS A 379 13.54 -5.30 -11.00
N MET A 380 13.84 -6.20 -10.07
CA MET A 380 15.18 -6.32 -9.46
C MET A 380 16.06 -7.49 -9.95
N PRO A 381 15.71 -8.32 -10.97
CA PRO A 381 16.52 -9.47 -11.32
C PRO A 381 17.83 -9.05 -12.01
N LYS A 382 18.90 -9.85 -11.86
CA LYS A 382 20.17 -9.67 -12.61
C LYS A 382 20.05 -10.04 -14.09
N THR A 383 19.18 -10.97 -14.45
CA THR A 383 18.88 -11.36 -15.82
C THR A 383 17.37 -11.51 -16.03
N LEU A 384 16.89 -11.56 -17.27
CA LEU A 384 15.47 -11.75 -17.58
C LEU A 384 14.94 -13.16 -17.29
N ILE A 385 15.81 -14.10 -16.89
CA ILE A 385 15.43 -15.45 -16.44
C ILE A 385 14.62 -15.35 -15.13
N ARG A 386 14.93 -14.37 -14.27
CA ARG A 386 14.22 -14.09 -13.01
C ARG A 386 14.20 -15.31 -12.07
N ALA A 387 15.31 -16.03 -12.01
CA ALA A 387 15.48 -17.17 -11.14
C ALA A 387 15.84 -16.72 -9.71
N GLU A 388 15.04 -17.14 -8.73
CA GLU A 388 15.34 -16.89 -7.32
C GLU A 388 16.68 -17.52 -6.92
N ASN A 389 17.40 -16.86 -6.00
CA ASN A 389 18.73 -17.17 -5.50
C ASN A 389 19.85 -17.17 -6.55
N ILE A 390 19.52 -16.83 -7.80
CA ILE A 390 20.47 -16.57 -8.89
C ILE A 390 20.42 -15.09 -9.25
N ASP A 391 19.24 -14.62 -9.67
CA ASP A 391 19.00 -13.26 -10.14
C ASP A 391 18.63 -12.29 -9.02
N PHE A 392 17.99 -12.77 -7.95
CA PHE A 392 17.58 -12.03 -6.75
C PHE A 392 17.27 -13.04 -5.63
N ARG A 393 17.19 -12.62 -4.37
CA ARG A 393 16.58 -13.40 -3.27
C ARG A 393 15.21 -12.83 -2.96
N LEU A 394 14.28 -13.65 -2.47
CA LEU A 394 13.05 -13.09 -1.89
C LEU A 394 13.33 -12.43 -0.54
N PRO A 395 12.48 -11.48 -0.11
CA PRO A 395 12.49 -10.99 1.26
C PRO A 395 12.19 -12.13 2.24
N THR A 396 12.82 -12.07 3.41
CA THR A 396 12.41 -12.86 4.57
C THR A 396 11.06 -12.36 5.13
N GLU A 397 10.38 -13.17 5.93
CA GLU A 397 9.11 -12.74 6.54
C GLU A 397 9.26 -11.49 7.42
N ASP A 398 10.35 -11.38 8.18
CA ASP A 398 10.67 -10.17 8.97
C ASP A 398 10.87 -8.93 8.09
N GLU A 399 11.48 -9.11 6.91
CA GLU A 399 11.64 -8.01 5.96
C GLU A 399 10.30 -7.59 5.35
N LEU A 400 9.41 -8.54 5.06
CA LEU A 400 8.04 -8.26 4.60
C LEU A 400 7.22 -7.54 5.66
N ASP A 401 7.30 -7.96 6.93
CA ASP A 401 6.63 -7.29 8.06
C ASP A 401 7.08 -5.84 8.18
N ALA A 402 8.39 -5.62 8.10
CA ALA A 402 8.96 -4.29 8.20
C ALA A 402 8.56 -3.41 6.99
N LEU A 403 8.63 -3.94 5.77
CA LEU A 403 8.22 -3.24 4.55
C LEU A 403 6.73 -2.87 4.58
N GLU A 404 5.87 -3.81 4.94
CA GLU A 404 4.44 -3.60 5.07
C GLU A 404 4.14 -2.55 6.15
N ALA A 405 4.79 -2.62 7.31
CA ALA A 405 4.65 -1.62 8.38
C ALA A 405 5.05 -0.21 7.90
N TYR A 406 6.14 -0.10 7.14
CA TYR A 406 6.56 1.17 6.56
C TYR A 406 5.51 1.70 5.59
N MET A 407 5.10 0.91 4.59
CA MET A 407 4.15 1.33 3.56
C MET A 407 2.77 1.70 4.14
N LEU A 408 2.26 0.93 5.10
CA LEU A 408 0.99 1.22 5.78
C LEU A 408 1.04 2.44 6.70
N SER A 409 2.25 2.92 7.04
CA SER A 409 2.46 4.11 7.87
C SER A 409 2.65 5.39 7.06
N LEU A 410 2.60 5.34 5.73
CA LEU A 410 2.81 6.50 4.85
C LEU A 410 1.54 7.33 4.67
N GLY A 411 1.69 8.66 4.67
CA GLY A 411 0.60 9.61 4.44
C GLY A 411 -0.39 9.70 5.61
N ARG A 412 -1.65 10.01 5.27
CA ARG A 412 -2.76 10.20 6.23
C ARG A 412 -3.28 8.86 6.80
N SER A 413 -3.76 8.87 8.04
CA SER A 413 -4.32 7.69 8.72
C SER A 413 -5.84 7.49 8.53
N SER A 414 -6.49 8.46 7.90
CA SER A 414 -7.91 8.47 7.54
C SER A 414 -8.15 9.40 6.36
N GLU A 415 -9.27 9.23 5.66
CA GLU A 415 -9.70 10.18 4.63
C GLU A 415 -10.01 11.56 5.20
N LEU A 416 -9.90 12.58 4.35
CA LEU A 416 -10.33 13.93 4.69
C LEU A 416 -11.84 13.94 4.98
N ASN A 417 -12.32 14.98 5.66
CA ASN A 417 -13.75 15.24 5.77
C ASN A 417 -14.08 16.52 5.01
N LEU A 418 -14.29 16.39 3.70
CA LEU A 418 -14.53 17.54 2.83
C LEU A 418 -15.81 18.31 3.21
N ALA A 419 -16.79 17.63 3.81
CA ALA A 419 -18.02 18.28 4.29
C ALA A 419 -17.76 19.27 5.44
N ASN A 420 -16.65 19.11 6.17
CA ASN A 420 -16.22 20.00 7.25
C ASN A 420 -15.13 21.00 6.84
N MET A 421 -14.79 21.06 5.55
CA MET A 421 -13.79 21.98 5.02
C MET A 421 -14.44 23.16 4.32
N TYR A 422 -14.00 24.37 4.68
CA TYR A 422 -14.41 25.61 4.01
C TYR A 422 -13.18 26.37 3.52
N PHE A 423 -13.03 26.46 2.21
CA PHE A 423 -11.90 27.14 1.58
C PHE A 423 -12.16 28.64 1.49
N LYS A 424 -11.17 29.42 1.92
CA LYS A 424 -11.28 30.89 1.96
C LYS A 424 -11.32 31.54 0.58
N SER A 425 -10.71 30.89 -0.41
CA SER A 425 -10.82 31.34 -1.80
C SER A 425 -12.15 30.88 -2.39
N PRO A 426 -12.98 31.80 -2.93
CA PRO A 426 -14.23 31.41 -3.58
C PRO A 426 -14.03 30.54 -4.83
N LEU A 427 -12.87 30.65 -5.50
CA LEU A 427 -12.52 29.82 -6.66
C LEU A 427 -12.34 28.36 -6.24
N VAL A 428 -11.59 28.14 -5.17
CA VAL A 428 -11.30 26.82 -4.59
C VAL A 428 -12.57 26.23 -3.98
N GLN A 429 -13.36 27.05 -3.27
CA GLN A 429 -14.64 26.61 -2.71
C GLN A 429 -15.62 26.18 -3.80
N ASN A 430 -15.67 26.87 -4.94
CA ASN A 430 -16.47 26.44 -6.08
C ASN A 430 -15.97 25.10 -6.66
N GLY A 431 -14.65 24.90 -6.74
CA GLY A 431 -14.04 23.63 -7.11
C GLY A 431 -14.49 22.48 -6.22
N LEU A 432 -14.47 22.68 -4.90
CA LEU A 432 -14.98 21.71 -3.92
C LEU A 432 -16.46 21.38 -4.17
N LEU A 433 -17.31 22.37 -4.44
CA LEU A 433 -18.74 22.14 -4.69
C LEU A 433 -18.98 21.33 -5.97
N LEU A 434 -18.25 21.61 -7.04
CA LEU A 434 -18.29 20.84 -8.28
C LEU A 434 -17.82 19.40 -8.07
N PHE A 435 -16.74 19.22 -7.29
CA PHE A 435 -16.15 17.92 -6.98
C PHE A 435 -17.05 17.05 -6.09
N ASN A 436 -17.56 17.63 -4.99
CA ASN A 436 -18.15 16.92 -3.85
C ASN A 436 -19.60 16.46 -4.05
N THR A 437 -19.90 15.97 -5.25
CA THR A 437 -21.23 15.52 -5.67
C THR A 437 -21.09 14.23 -6.46
N LYS A 438 -22.11 13.37 -6.41
CA LYS A 438 -22.05 11.99 -6.94
C LYS A 438 -22.80 11.80 -8.25
N ASN A 439 -23.86 12.58 -8.48
CA ASN A 439 -24.75 12.42 -9.63
C ASN A 439 -25.12 13.79 -10.19
N ASN A 440 -25.28 13.85 -11.52
CA ASN A 440 -25.79 15.03 -12.19
C ASN A 440 -27.22 15.35 -11.71
N PRO A 441 -27.55 16.61 -11.42
CA PRO A 441 -28.93 17.01 -11.17
C PRO A 441 -29.78 16.83 -12.42
N LYS A 442 -31.09 16.66 -12.21
CA LYS A 442 -32.07 16.52 -13.29
C LYS A 442 -33.03 17.71 -13.30
N ALA A 443 -33.39 18.17 -14.50
CA ALA A 443 -34.47 19.12 -14.68
C ALA A 443 -35.84 18.45 -14.43
N ALA A 444 -36.90 19.27 -14.40
CA ALA A 444 -38.27 18.79 -14.15
C ALA A 444 -38.76 17.78 -15.22
N ASP A 445 -38.22 17.84 -16.43
CA ASP A 445 -38.50 16.90 -17.53
C ASP A 445 -37.66 15.62 -17.48
N GLY A 446 -36.79 15.48 -16.47
CA GLY A 446 -35.89 14.34 -16.27
C GLY A 446 -34.57 14.42 -17.05
N SER A 447 -34.35 15.47 -17.86
CA SER A 447 -33.09 15.69 -18.56
C SER A 447 -31.95 16.02 -17.60
N VAL A 448 -30.73 15.62 -17.98
CA VAL A 448 -29.51 15.84 -17.18
C VAL A 448 -29.06 17.30 -17.31
N ILE A 449 -28.78 17.95 -16.18
CA ILE A 449 -28.21 19.30 -16.14
C ILE A 449 -26.71 19.18 -16.02
N PHE A 450 -26.02 19.35 -17.15
CA PHE A 450 -24.57 19.37 -17.22
C PHE A 450 -23.96 20.66 -16.69
N GLY A 451 -22.70 20.60 -16.24
CA GLY A 451 -21.96 21.74 -15.69
C GLY A 451 -22.36 22.12 -14.26
N ALA A 452 -23.34 21.45 -13.64
CA ALA A 452 -23.68 21.69 -12.23
C ALA A 452 -22.76 20.93 -11.25
N THR A 453 -22.07 19.90 -11.73
CA THR A 453 -21.23 18.98 -10.95
C THR A 453 -20.21 18.29 -11.86
N ALA A 454 -19.13 17.80 -11.26
CA ALA A 454 -18.12 16.95 -11.88
C ALA A 454 -18.28 15.46 -11.54
N ASN A 455 -19.20 15.08 -10.64
CA ASN A 455 -19.48 13.72 -10.16
C ASN A 455 -18.30 12.98 -9.49
N CYS A 456 -17.18 13.67 -9.22
CA CYS A 456 -15.93 13.05 -8.76
C CYS A 456 -16.09 12.27 -7.46
N ASN A 457 -16.90 12.79 -6.52
CA ASN A 457 -17.14 12.16 -5.21
C ASN A 457 -17.80 10.77 -5.31
N GLY A 458 -18.34 10.39 -6.48
CA GLY A 458 -18.84 9.04 -6.71
C GLY A 458 -17.76 7.97 -6.52
N CYS A 459 -16.60 8.17 -7.14
CA CYS A 459 -15.46 7.26 -7.09
C CYS A 459 -14.36 7.73 -6.14
N HIS A 460 -14.24 9.04 -5.91
CA HIS A 460 -13.22 9.67 -5.07
C HIS A 460 -13.83 10.34 -3.83
N PHE A 461 -14.46 9.56 -2.96
CA PHE A 461 -15.11 10.07 -1.76
C PHE A 461 -14.11 10.78 -0.86
N ASN A 462 -14.44 12.01 -0.47
CA ASN A 462 -13.55 12.90 0.27
C ASN A 462 -12.17 13.11 -0.39
N ALA A 463 -12.12 13.02 -1.74
CA ALA A 463 -10.89 13.01 -2.53
C ALA A 463 -9.95 11.82 -2.26
N GLY A 464 -10.39 10.82 -1.50
CA GLY A 464 -9.70 9.55 -1.34
C GLY A 464 -9.85 8.64 -2.57
N GLY A 465 -9.24 7.46 -2.49
CA GLY A 465 -9.37 6.40 -3.50
C GLY A 465 -10.51 5.44 -3.21
N ILE A 466 -11.63 5.92 -2.65
CA ILE A 466 -12.75 5.09 -2.20
C ILE A 466 -14.11 5.62 -2.67
N SER A 467 -15.06 4.72 -2.91
CA SER A 467 -16.42 5.04 -3.35
C SER A 467 -17.26 5.63 -2.23
N SER A 468 -18.04 6.68 -2.54
CA SER A 468 -18.95 7.31 -1.56
C SER A 468 -20.16 6.44 -1.21
N THR A 469 -20.30 5.29 -1.87
CA THR A 469 -21.36 4.33 -1.61
C THR A 469 -20.90 3.24 -0.67
N THR A 470 -19.71 2.71 -0.91
CA THR A 470 -19.22 1.45 -0.33
C THR A 470 -18.08 1.64 0.66
N ASN A 471 -17.48 2.84 0.70
CA ASN A 471 -16.30 3.17 1.49
C ASN A 471 -15.13 2.20 1.25
N ALA A 472 -15.03 1.69 0.02
CA ALA A 472 -13.98 0.81 -0.46
C ALA A 472 -13.48 1.29 -1.82
N ASN A 473 -12.31 0.82 -2.24
CA ASN A 473 -11.67 1.21 -3.50
C ASN A 473 -12.41 0.58 -4.69
N PRO A 474 -13.03 1.43 -5.54
CA PRO A 474 -13.69 0.96 -6.73
C PRO A 474 -12.71 0.69 -7.87
N THR A 475 -12.92 -0.40 -8.63
CA THR A 475 -12.31 -0.52 -9.96
C THR A 475 -13.19 0.14 -11.01
N ARG A 476 -12.62 0.93 -11.92
CA ARG A 476 -13.36 1.65 -12.96
C ARG A 476 -12.68 1.54 -14.31
N ASP A 477 -13.50 1.35 -15.34
CA ASP A 477 -13.08 1.54 -16.72
C ASP A 477 -13.45 2.95 -17.13
N THR A 478 -12.49 3.87 -17.01
CA THR A 478 -12.66 5.28 -17.38
C THR A 478 -12.44 5.52 -18.87
N GLY A 479 -11.92 4.55 -19.62
CA GLY A 479 -11.62 4.70 -21.05
C GLY A 479 -10.35 5.46 -21.38
N VAL A 480 -9.40 5.59 -20.45
CA VAL A 480 -8.08 6.20 -20.72
C VAL A 480 -7.39 5.43 -21.84
N GLU A 481 -7.60 4.10 -21.87
CA GLU A 481 -7.07 3.21 -22.90
C GLU A 481 -7.63 3.43 -24.31
N ARG A 482 -8.63 4.30 -24.43
CA ARG A 482 -9.34 4.59 -25.66
C ARG A 482 -9.27 6.05 -26.06
N MET A 483 -8.37 6.82 -25.42
CA MET A 483 -8.00 8.11 -25.95
C MET A 483 -7.40 7.94 -27.34
N ARG A 484 -7.89 8.74 -28.29
CA ARG A 484 -7.51 8.63 -29.70
C ARG A 484 -5.99 8.58 -29.91
N ASP A 485 -5.28 9.48 -29.25
CA ASP A 485 -3.83 9.61 -29.35
C ASP A 485 -3.20 9.28 -27.99
N GLN A 486 -2.72 8.06 -27.84
CA GLN A 486 -1.92 7.66 -26.69
C GLN A 486 -0.45 7.94 -26.94
N LEU A 487 0.11 8.94 -26.25
CA LEU A 487 1.45 9.46 -26.52
C LEU A 487 2.56 8.40 -26.44
N HIS A 488 2.46 7.46 -25.50
CA HIS A 488 3.44 6.38 -25.36
C HIS A 488 3.34 5.34 -26.48
N HIS A 489 2.14 5.05 -27.00
CA HIS A 489 1.96 4.23 -28.21
C HIS A 489 2.40 4.95 -29.49
N LEU A 490 2.27 6.28 -29.56
CA LEU A 490 2.85 7.05 -30.67
C LEU A 490 4.38 7.01 -30.64
N ALA A 491 4.99 6.98 -29.45
CA ALA A 491 6.43 6.84 -29.27
C ALA A 491 6.92 5.41 -29.56
N ASP A 492 6.12 4.38 -29.25
CA ASP A 492 6.39 2.99 -29.58
C ASP A 492 5.09 2.26 -29.96
N PRO A 493 4.80 2.08 -31.27
CA PRO A 493 3.57 1.41 -31.71
C PRO A 493 3.52 -0.09 -31.44
N THR A 494 4.60 -0.69 -30.91
CA THR A 494 4.68 -2.13 -30.63
C THR A 494 4.17 -2.50 -29.24
N LEU A 495 3.80 -1.51 -28.42
CA LEU A 495 3.29 -1.73 -27.08
C LEU A 495 1.94 -2.46 -27.11
N ALA A 496 1.74 -3.36 -26.15
CA ALA A 496 0.43 -3.94 -25.90
C ALA A 496 -0.45 -2.94 -25.14
N TYR A 497 -1.74 -2.93 -25.46
CA TYR A 497 -2.74 -2.16 -24.73
C TYR A 497 -3.05 -2.80 -23.37
N ASP A 498 -3.31 -1.97 -22.37
CA ASP A 498 -3.61 -2.42 -21.03
C ASP A 498 -5.11 -2.76 -20.88
N GLY A 499 -5.42 -4.05 -20.72
CA GLY A 499 -6.78 -4.53 -20.47
C GLY A 499 -7.18 -4.51 -18.99
N GLY A 500 -6.33 -3.98 -18.09
CA GLY A 500 -6.53 -4.05 -16.65
C GLY A 500 -5.82 -5.25 -16.04
N PHE A 501 -6.54 -6.26 -15.56
CA PHE A 501 -5.92 -7.46 -15.03
C PHE A 501 -6.65 -8.71 -15.51
N GLY A 502 -5.90 -9.68 -16.01
CA GLY A 502 -6.35 -11.06 -16.20
C GLY A 502 -5.72 -11.74 -17.41
N GLN A 503 -5.92 -13.05 -17.52
CA GLN A 503 -5.23 -13.88 -18.52
C GLN A 503 -6.03 -14.10 -19.81
N LEU A 504 -7.26 -13.59 -19.87
CA LEU A 504 -8.15 -13.82 -20.99
C LEU A 504 -7.88 -12.79 -22.07
N GLN A 505 -7.49 -13.28 -23.24
CA GLN A 505 -7.30 -12.43 -24.41
C GLN A 505 -8.63 -11.77 -24.80
N GLN A 506 -8.61 -10.45 -24.94
CA GLN A 506 -9.65 -9.65 -25.55
C GLN A 506 -9.16 -9.09 -26.89
N ASN A 507 -10.10 -8.69 -27.75
CA ASN A 507 -9.81 -8.08 -29.05
C ASN A 507 -10.58 -6.76 -29.24
N ASP A 508 -10.99 -6.11 -28.15
CA ASP A 508 -11.77 -4.87 -28.15
C ASP A 508 -11.07 -3.72 -27.40
N CYS A 509 -9.74 -3.78 -27.32
CA CYS A 509 -8.91 -2.75 -26.72
C CYS A 509 -8.51 -1.66 -27.71
N GLY A 510 -7.85 -0.63 -27.17
CA GLY A 510 -7.37 0.51 -27.93
C GLY A 510 -8.48 1.44 -28.43
N PRO A 511 -8.11 2.55 -29.10
CA PRO A 511 -9.06 3.61 -29.45
C PRO A 511 -10.13 3.19 -30.47
N ASN A 512 -9.85 2.19 -31.30
CA ASN A 512 -10.75 1.69 -32.34
C ASN A 512 -11.47 0.39 -31.97
N TYR A 513 -11.25 -0.14 -30.76
CA TYR A 513 -11.83 -1.40 -30.28
C TYR A 513 -11.47 -2.63 -31.13
N ASP A 514 -10.25 -2.68 -31.66
CA ASP A 514 -9.75 -3.74 -32.55
C ASP A 514 -8.38 -4.28 -32.13
N GLU A 515 -7.85 -3.81 -31.00
CA GLU A 515 -6.53 -4.20 -30.51
C GLU A 515 -6.61 -5.36 -29.52
N ILE A 516 -5.54 -6.16 -29.49
CA ILE A 516 -5.39 -7.27 -28.55
C ILE A 516 -4.91 -6.75 -27.19
N CYS A 517 -5.54 -7.23 -26.13
CA CYS A 517 -5.11 -7.04 -24.75
C CYS A 517 -5.50 -8.25 -23.89
N PHE A 518 -5.12 -8.23 -22.63
CA PHE A 518 -5.46 -9.28 -21.67
C PHE A 518 -6.22 -8.66 -20.49
N SER A 519 -7.30 -9.33 -20.08
CA SER A 519 -8.15 -8.92 -18.95
C SER A 519 -8.79 -10.13 -18.27
N ASP A 520 -9.67 -9.89 -17.30
CA ASP A 520 -10.42 -10.91 -16.58
C ASP A 520 -11.67 -11.40 -17.34
N GLY A 521 -11.91 -10.89 -18.55
CA GLY A 521 -13.09 -11.23 -19.36
C GLY A 521 -14.40 -10.65 -18.83
N SER A 522 -14.35 -9.74 -17.86
CA SER A 522 -15.51 -9.04 -17.36
C SER A 522 -16.16 -8.21 -18.45
N VAL A 523 -17.50 -8.21 -18.52
CA VAL A 523 -18.26 -7.42 -19.49
C VAL A 523 -19.16 -6.40 -18.81
N SER A 524 -19.31 -5.21 -19.42
CA SER A 524 -20.23 -4.17 -18.96
C SER A 524 -21.69 -4.64 -19.09
N PRO A 525 -22.58 -4.32 -18.13
CA PRO A 525 -24.01 -4.53 -18.31
C PRO A 525 -24.57 -3.86 -19.57
N SER A 526 -25.63 -4.45 -20.15
CA SER A 526 -26.29 -3.87 -21.33
C SER A 526 -26.83 -2.46 -21.04
N GLY A 527 -26.38 -1.48 -21.83
CA GLY A 527 -26.81 -0.08 -21.75
C GLY A 527 -26.14 0.75 -20.64
N THR A 528 -25.05 0.27 -20.03
CA THR A 528 -24.17 1.07 -19.15
C THR A 528 -22.93 1.59 -19.88
N SER A 529 -22.92 1.52 -21.21
CA SER A 529 -21.86 2.06 -22.06
C SER A 529 -22.46 2.43 -23.42
N SER A 530 -21.88 3.45 -24.07
CA SER A 530 -22.21 3.83 -25.46
C SER A 530 -21.28 3.18 -26.50
N ARG A 531 -20.54 2.14 -26.10
CA ARG A 531 -19.64 1.41 -27.01
C ARG A 531 -20.37 0.77 -28.19
N PRO A 532 -19.66 0.53 -29.31
CA PRO A 532 -20.20 -0.23 -30.43
C PRO A 532 -20.65 -1.63 -30.00
N ALA A 533 -21.65 -2.17 -30.72
CA ALA A 533 -22.19 -3.49 -30.43
C ALA A 533 -21.10 -4.57 -30.54
N GLY A 534 -21.00 -5.45 -29.55
CA GLY A 534 -20.00 -6.52 -29.50
C GLY A 534 -18.73 -6.19 -28.72
N HIS A 535 -18.52 -4.93 -28.32
CA HIS A 535 -17.32 -4.48 -27.60
C HIS A 535 -17.66 -4.14 -26.14
N HIS A 536 -17.86 -5.19 -25.33
CA HIS A 536 -18.38 -5.05 -23.97
C HIS A 536 -17.32 -5.30 -22.88
N GLY A 537 -16.07 -5.66 -23.23
CA GLY A 537 -15.02 -6.02 -22.26
C GLY A 537 -14.62 -4.86 -21.34
N LEU A 538 -14.48 -5.09 -20.03
CA LEU A 538 -14.11 -4.04 -19.08
C LEU A 538 -12.59 -3.99 -18.88
N ASN A 539 -12.01 -2.79 -19.00
CA ASN A 539 -10.63 -2.52 -18.63
C ASN A 539 -10.64 -1.85 -17.25
N ARG A 540 -10.54 -2.65 -16.20
CA ARG A 540 -10.81 -2.19 -14.82
C ARG A 540 -9.53 -1.82 -14.09
N PHE A 541 -9.53 -0.60 -13.53
CA PHE A 541 -8.40 -0.06 -12.77
C PHE A 541 -8.85 0.46 -11.41
N ASN A 542 -8.05 0.21 -10.36
CA ASN A 542 -8.24 0.78 -9.03
C ASN A 542 -8.26 2.30 -9.10
N THR A 543 -9.06 2.90 -8.23
CA THR A 543 -9.20 4.35 -8.16
C THR A 543 -8.11 4.92 -7.23
N PRO A 544 -7.23 5.82 -7.71
CA PRO A 544 -6.18 6.41 -6.87
C PRO A 544 -6.73 7.47 -5.91
N SER A 545 -6.00 7.73 -4.82
CA SER A 545 -6.21 8.92 -3.99
C SER A 545 -5.96 10.19 -4.80
N LEU A 546 -6.76 11.23 -4.57
CA LEU A 546 -6.57 12.55 -5.19
C LEU A 546 -6.04 13.59 -4.21
N VAL A 547 -5.86 13.24 -2.93
CA VAL A 547 -5.32 14.16 -1.92
C VAL A 547 -3.92 14.63 -2.32
N GLU A 548 -3.10 13.74 -2.86
CA GLU A 548 -1.70 13.99 -3.25
C GLU A 548 -1.54 14.28 -4.76
N ALA A 549 -2.63 14.38 -5.52
CA ALA A 549 -2.57 14.29 -6.98
C ALA A 549 -1.76 15.39 -7.68
N ALA A 550 -1.69 16.60 -7.11
CA ALA A 550 -1.01 17.70 -7.79
C ALA A 550 0.53 17.51 -7.84
N ASP A 551 1.10 16.68 -6.97
CA ASP A 551 2.53 16.34 -6.91
C ASP A 551 2.89 14.98 -7.53
N THR A 552 1.90 14.24 -8.03
CA THR A 552 2.11 12.89 -8.56
C THR A 552 1.86 12.80 -10.05
N ALA A 553 2.01 13.92 -10.76
CA ALA A 553 2.00 13.95 -12.22
C ALA A 553 3.18 13.15 -12.80
N PRO A 554 3.07 12.58 -14.02
CA PRO A 554 1.91 12.58 -14.91
C PRO A 554 0.76 11.66 -14.41
N PHE A 555 -0.38 11.66 -15.11
CA PHE A 555 -1.63 11.07 -14.60
C PHE A 555 -2.09 9.83 -15.36
N PHE A 556 -2.94 9.05 -14.67
CA PHE A 556 -3.42 7.71 -15.04
C PHE A 556 -2.35 6.63 -14.95
N HIS A 557 -2.77 5.38 -15.11
CA HIS A 557 -1.88 4.22 -14.96
C HIS A 557 -0.75 4.18 -15.98
N ASN A 558 -0.88 4.89 -17.10
CA ASN A 558 0.08 4.95 -18.20
C ASN A 558 0.57 6.37 -18.50
N ASN A 559 0.48 7.30 -17.54
CA ASN A 559 1.00 8.67 -17.66
C ASN A 559 0.56 9.41 -18.93
N SER A 560 -0.69 9.18 -19.36
CA SER A 560 -1.19 9.66 -20.65
C SER A 560 -1.45 11.16 -20.72
N VAL A 561 -1.58 11.86 -19.59
CA VAL A 561 -1.69 13.32 -19.53
C VAL A 561 -0.75 13.89 -18.48
N THR A 562 -0.32 15.14 -18.66
CA THR A 562 0.85 15.67 -17.93
C THR A 562 0.51 16.69 -16.85
N THR A 563 -0.65 17.34 -16.96
CA THR A 563 -1.08 18.36 -15.98
C THR A 563 -2.36 17.94 -15.28
N LEU A 564 -2.54 18.46 -14.05
CA LEU A 564 -3.73 18.19 -13.26
C LEU A 564 -4.98 18.71 -13.97
N GLU A 565 -4.88 19.86 -14.61
CA GLU A 565 -5.94 20.48 -15.39
C GLU A 565 -6.36 19.60 -16.59
N GLU A 566 -5.41 18.99 -17.31
CA GLU A 566 -5.70 18.01 -18.37
C GLU A 566 -6.39 16.76 -17.81
N SER A 567 -5.95 16.27 -16.64
CA SER A 567 -6.57 15.10 -15.99
C SER A 567 -8.02 15.38 -15.57
N VAL A 568 -8.33 16.59 -15.12
CA VAL A 568 -9.71 17.02 -14.81
C VAL A 568 -10.52 17.18 -16.10
N ALA A 569 -9.94 17.80 -17.13
CA ALA A 569 -10.60 17.99 -18.42
C ALA A 569 -10.93 16.65 -19.11
N TYR A 570 -10.10 15.62 -18.92
CA TYR A 570 -10.30 14.28 -19.46
C TYR A 570 -11.68 13.70 -19.10
N TYR A 571 -12.21 13.96 -17.91
CA TYR A 571 -13.53 13.48 -17.49
C TYR A 571 -14.70 14.17 -18.22
N SER A 572 -14.43 15.14 -19.10
CA SER A 572 -15.41 15.71 -20.03
C SER A 572 -15.21 15.24 -21.48
N SER A 573 -14.26 14.34 -21.74
CA SER A 573 -13.93 13.82 -23.07
C SER A 573 -14.89 12.73 -23.54
N ASP A 574 -14.90 12.47 -24.85
CA ASP A 574 -15.67 11.36 -25.44
C ASP A 574 -15.18 9.99 -24.97
N ALA A 575 -13.87 9.85 -24.72
CA ALA A 575 -13.26 8.61 -24.22
C ALA A 575 -13.85 8.22 -22.86
N PHE A 576 -13.95 9.18 -21.93
CA PHE A 576 -14.62 8.97 -20.65
C PHE A 576 -16.13 8.85 -20.80
N ASN A 577 -16.78 9.79 -21.48
CA ASN A 577 -18.25 9.82 -21.57
C ASN A 577 -18.86 8.63 -22.32
N SER A 578 -18.03 7.89 -23.07
CA SER A 578 -18.42 6.63 -23.71
C SER A 578 -18.00 5.37 -22.96
N SER A 579 -17.24 5.53 -21.87
CA SER A 579 -16.77 4.44 -21.03
C SER A 579 -17.87 3.90 -20.09
N PRO A 580 -17.74 2.66 -19.60
CA PRO A 580 -18.55 2.14 -18.52
C PRO A 580 -18.51 3.00 -17.24
N GLY A 581 -17.37 3.63 -16.94
CA GLY A 581 -17.20 4.48 -15.76
C GLY A 581 -18.06 5.75 -15.75
N ALA A 582 -18.58 6.18 -16.90
CA ALA A 582 -19.52 7.29 -17.00
C ALA A 582 -20.97 6.91 -16.60
N PHE A 583 -21.21 5.66 -16.22
CA PHE A 583 -22.52 5.17 -15.80
C PHE A 583 -22.41 4.29 -14.55
N THR A 584 -23.46 4.31 -13.73
CA THR A 584 -23.63 3.30 -12.66
C THR A 584 -24.25 2.02 -13.24
N SER A 585 -24.23 0.91 -12.50
CA SER A 585 -24.97 -0.31 -12.89
C SER A 585 -26.47 -0.12 -13.02
N SER A 586 -27.05 0.87 -12.31
CA SER A 586 -28.46 1.26 -12.48
C SER A 586 -28.69 2.22 -13.66
N LYS A 587 -27.68 2.43 -14.52
CA LYS A 587 -27.69 3.33 -15.68
C LYS A 587 -27.84 4.82 -15.31
N ALA A 588 -27.65 5.17 -14.04
CA ALA A 588 -27.57 6.58 -13.67
C ALA A 588 -26.36 7.23 -14.37
N ASN A 589 -26.61 8.38 -14.99
CA ASN A 589 -25.63 9.12 -15.77
C ASN A 589 -24.64 9.85 -14.85
N ARG A 590 -23.35 9.62 -15.09
CA ARG A 590 -22.21 10.35 -14.48
C ARG A 590 -21.30 10.99 -15.52
N GLN A 591 -21.79 11.16 -16.75
CA GLN A 591 -21.05 11.85 -17.78
C GLN A 591 -20.65 13.24 -17.29
N GLY A 592 -19.39 13.59 -17.52
CA GLY A 592 -18.83 14.88 -17.18
C GLY A 592 -18.98 15.85 -18.35
N LYS A 593 -19.28 17.10 -18.02
CA LYS A 593 -19.24 18.21 -18.97
C LYS A 593 -18.95 19.49 -18.20
N LEU A 594 -17.66 19.71 -17.98
CA LEU A 594 -17.11 20.92 -17.38
C LEU A 594 -16.60 21.86 -18.46
N ASP A 595 -16.87 23.15 -18.32
CA ASP A 595 -16.16 24.16 -19.12
C ASP A 595 -14.75 24.41 -18.56
N SER A 596 -13.92 25.15 -19.30
CA SER A 596 -12.54 25.42 -18.90
C SER A 596 -12.43 26.11 -17.54
N SER A 597 -13.36 27.00 -17.17
CA SER A 597 -13.32 27.68 -15.87
C SER A 597 -13.61 26.73 -14.72
N GLN A 598 -14.48 25.76 -14.94
CA GLN A 598 -14.84 24.72 -13.98
C GLN A 598 -13.72 23.70 -13.81
N VAL A 599 -13.04 23.33 -14.91
CA VAL A 599 -11.81 22.52 -14.88
C VAL A 599 -10.76 23.18 -13.98
N ILE A 600 -10.50 24.47 -14.19
CA ILE A 600 -9.56 25.21 -13.35
C ILE A 600 -10.02 25.24 -11.89
N ALA A 601 -11.32 25.48 -11.61
CA ALA A 601 -11.82 25.51 -10.23
C ALA A 601 -11.58 24.17 -9.50
N VAL A 602 -11.88 23.04 -10.14
CA VAL A 602 -11.64 21.70 -9.58
C VAL A 602 -10.14 21.43 -9.40
N ALA A 603 -9.30 21.79 -10.38
CA ALA A 603 -7.86 21.66 -10.26
C ALA A 603 -7.29 22.49 -9.10
N LEU A 604 -7.77 23.73 -8.91
CA LEU A 604 -7.39 24.57 -7.77
C LEU A 604 -7.80 23.95 -6.43
N PHE A 605 -8.97 23.28 -6.36
CA PHE A 605 -9.37 22.50 -5.19
C PHE A 605 -8.41 21.36 -4.89
N LEU A 606 -8.07 20.54 -5.90
CA LEU A 606 -7.15 19.41 -5.74
C LEU A 606 -5.73 19.88 -5.35
N ARG A 607 -5.21 20.95 -5.96
CA ARG A 607 -3.96 21.60 -5.54
C ARG A 607 -4.02 22.06 -4.08
N SER A 608 -5.16 22.61 -3.65
CA SER A 608 -5.30 23.12 -2.28
C SER A 608 -5.26 22.00 -1.24
N ILE A 609 -5.92 20.86 -1.47
CA ILE A 609 -5.85 19.72 -0.53
C ILE A 609 -4.47 19.06 -0.52
N ASN A 610 -3.76 19.05 -1.65
CA ASN A 610 -2.39 18.53 -1.73
C ASN A 610 -1.41 19.40 -0.93
N VAL A 611 -1.50 20.73 -1.06
CA VAL A 611 -0.71 21.65 -0.24
C VAL A 611 -0.96 21.45 1.26
N LEU A 612 -2.21 21.16 1.66
CA LEU A 612 -2.54 20.87 3.05
C LEU A 612 -1.90 19.56 3.53
N GLU A 613 -1.85 18.54 2.68
CA GLU A 613 -1.16 17.28 3.00
C GLU A 613 0.35 17.45 3.08
N ASN A 614 0.95 18.24 2.18
CA ASN A 614 2.38 18.58 2.22
C ASN A 614 2.73 19.35 3.49
N ILE A 615 1.90 20.32 3.91
CA ILE A 615 2.05 21.03 5.18
C ILE A 615 2.01 20.05 6.36
N ARG A 616 1.04 19.11 6.37
CA ARG A 616 0.89 18.11 7.44
C ARG A 616 2.14 17.22 7.52
N SER A 617 2.57 16.67 6.39
CA SER A 617 3.72 15.77 6.29
C SER A 617 5.02 16.48 6.66
N SER A 618 5.27 17.66 6.11
CA SER A 618 6.43 18.49 6.45
C SER A 618 6.47 18.85 7.95
N ASN A 619 5.34 19.26 8.54
CA ASN A 619 5.27 19.55 9.98
C ASN A 619 5.57 18.32 10.85
N LEU A 620 5.19 17.13 10.41
CA LEU A 620 5.53 15.88 11.10
C LEU A 620 7.03 15.58 11.01
N LEU A 621 7.65 15.79 9.86
CA LEU A 621 9.07 15.57 9.63
C LEU A 621 9.95 16.58 10.39
N ASP A 622 9.53 17.84 10.48
CA ASP A 622 10.21 18.83 11.31
C ASP A 622 10.19 18.45 12.80
N LYS A 623 9.05 17.92 13.29
CA LYS A 623 8.96 17.42 14.65
C LYS A 623 9.92 16.25 14.88
N LYS A 624 9.94 15.28 13.96
CA LYS A 624 10.93 14.18 13.99
C LYS A 624 12.36 14.72 13.99
N ALA A 625 12.66 15.71 13.16
CA ALA A 625 13.99 16.33 13.10
C ALA A 625 14.38 17.04 14.41
N MET A 626 13.43 17.63 15.14
CA MET A 626 13.66 18.22 16.47
C MET A 626 13.85 17.18 17.58
N GLU A 627 13.23 16.01 17.45
CA GLU A 627 13.29 14.93 18.44
C GLU A 627 14.49 14.00 18.25
N GLN A 628 15.02 13.94 17.02
CA GLN A 628 16.18 13.13 16.64
C GLN A 628 17.49 13.93 16.76
N ASN A 629 18.61 13.21 16.83
CA ASN A 629 19.95 13.77 16.79
C ASN A 629 20.74 13.29 15.56
N GLY A 630 21.83 13.99 15.24
CA GLY A 630 22.80 13.58 14.22
C GLY A 630 22.21 13.35 12.83
N GLU A 631 22.55 12.21 12.23
CA GLU A 631 22.21 11.84 10.87
C GLU A 631 20.70 11.61 10.62
N PRO A 632 19.97 10.85 11.48
CA PRO A 632 18.50 10.76 11.42
C PRO A 632 17.80 12.11 11.35
N SER A 633 18.23 13.04 12.20
CA SER A 633 17.66 14.38 12.27
C SER A 633 17.85 15.17 10.97
N LEU A 634 19.03 15.06 10.34
CA LEU A 634 19.30 15.71 9.05
C LEU A 634 18.50 15.07 7.91
N LYS A 635 18.35 13.74 7.91
CA LYS A 635 17.50 13.04 6.94
C LYS A 635 16.04 13.46 7.05
N SER A 636 15.49 13.53 8.27
CA SER A 636 14.10 13.99 8.48
C SER A 636 13.90 15.42 8.00
N LEU A 637 14.86 16.32 8.27
CA LEU A 637 14.78 17.69 7.78
C LEU A 637 14.92 17.78 6.25
N LYS A 638 15.74 16.92 5.62
CA LYS A 638 15.82 16.88 4.15
C LYS A 638 14.46 16.55 3.53
N LEU A 639 13.73 15.59 4.11
CA LEU A 639 12.38 15.25 3.66
C LEU A 639 11.39 16.39 3.98
N ALA A 640 11.46 17.02 5.15
CA ALA A 640 10.61 18.17 5.49
C ALA A 640 10.77 19.33 4.48
N ILE A 641 12.01 19.61 4.08
CA ILE A 641 12.33 20.61 3.05
C ILE A 641 11.71 20.23 1.70
N ALA A 642 11.76 18.95 1.31
CA ALA A 642 11.15 18.47 0.07
C ALA A 642 9.63 18.70 0.10
N ASP A 643 8.94 18.29 1.15
CA ASP A 643 7.49 18.47 1.29
C ASP A 643 7.09 19.97 1.32
N THR A 644 7.88 20.82 1.99
CA THR A 644 7.61 22.28 1.97
C THR A 644 7.85 22.87 0.58
N GLN A 645 8.86 22.40 -0.14
CA GLN A 645 9.13 22.79 -1.53
C GLN A 645 7.98 22.36 -2.44
N ASP A 646 7.47 21.13 -2.30
CA ASP A 646 6.31 20.64 -3.05
C ASP A 646 5.09 21.54 -2.79
N ALA A 647 4.79 21.87 -1.53
CA ALA A 647 3.71 22.80 -1.18
C ALA A 647 3.84 24.17 -1.88
N VAL A 648 5.07 24.68 -2.03
CA VAL A 648 5.36 25.92 -2.77
C VAL A 648 5.12 25.72 -4.27
N GLU A 649 5.65 24.63 -4.85
CA GLU A 649 5.55 24.33 -6.28
C GLU A 649 4.09 24.12 -6.71
N VAL A 650 3.29 23.40 -5.94
CA VAL A 650 1.87 23.17 -6.23
C VAL A 650 1.10 24.49 -6.38
N LEU A 651 1.35 25.46 -5.49
CA LEU A 651 0.73 26.78 -5.56
C LEU A 651 1.28 27.65 -6.69
N GLN A 652 2.56 27.50 -7.05
CA GLN A 652 3.20 28.24 -8.14
C GLN A 652 2.81 27.73 -9.52
N GLN A 653 2.60 26.43 -9.68
CA GLN A 653 2.18 25.80 -10.93
C GLN A 653 0.72 26.11 -11.28
N ALA A 654 -0.10 26.50 -10.30
CA ALA A 654 -1.45 26.96 -10.57
C ALA A 654 -1.41 28.20 -11.46
N VAL A 655 -2.12 28.17 -12.60
CA VAL A 655 -2.24 29.31 -13.52
C VAL A 655 -2.70 30.58 -12.79
N ILE A 656 -3.56 30.40 -11.78
CA ILE A 656 -3.99 31.44 -10.85
C ILE A 656 -3.71 30.92 -9.45
N ASN A 657 -2.77 31.54 -8.71
CA ASN A 657 -2.57 31.20 -7.30
C ASN A 657 -3.70 31.79 -6.45
N PRO A 658 -4.56 30.96 -5.81
CA PRO A 658 -5.67 31.46 -5.00
C PRO A 658 -5.23 31.96 -3.60
N TYR A 659 -3.97 31.73 -3.21
CA TYR A 659 -3.45 32.02 -1.86
C TYR A 659 -2.04 32.64 -1.90
N PRO A 660 -1.86 33.86 -2.43
CA PRO A 660 -0.54 34.50 -2.51
C PRO A 660 0.12 34.68 -1.13
N GLU A 661 -0.66 35.03 -0.11
CA GLU A 661 -0.15 35.16 1.27
C GLU A 661 0.28 33.81 1.86
N ALA A 662 -0.45 32.73 1.58
CA ALA A 662 -0.05 31.39 2.04
C ALA A 662 1.25 30.95 1.37
N LEU A 663 1.39 31.19 0.06
CA LEU A 663 2.64 30.95 -0.66
C LEU A 663 3.82 31.70 -0.05
N GLU A 664 3.64 32.97 0.31
CA GLU A 664 4.70 33.75 0.99
C GLU A 664 5.12 33.10 2.32
N LYS A 665 4.15 32.64 3.12
CA LYS A 665 4.43 31.94 4.39
C LYS A 665 5.18 30.63 4.17
N LEU A 666 4.80 29.84 3.16
CA LEU A 666 5.49 28.60 2.81
C LEU A 666 6.92 28.86 2.34
N GLN A 667 7.14 29.90 1.53
CA GLN A 667 8.50 30.28 1.09
C GLN A 667 9.37 30.73 2.27
N GLN A 668 8.80 31.46 3.24
CA GLN A 668 9.49 31.83 4.48
C GLN A 668 9.82 30.59 5.33
N ALA A 669 8.90 29.64 5.46
CA ALA A 669 9.13 28.39 6.17
C ALA A 669 10.26 27.57 5.54
N LEU A 670 10.23 27.40 4.23
CA LEU A 670 11.26 26.70 3.46
C LEU A 670 12.65 27.32 3.66
N ASN A 671 12.74 28.66 3.67
CA ASN A 671 13.99 29.36 3.93
C ASN A 671 14.54 29.04 5.33
N LEU A 672 13.67 29.01 6.35
CA LEU A 672 14.05 28.67 7.72
C LEU A 672 14.50 27.21 7.86
N GLU A 673 13.82 26.27 7.20
CA GLU A 673 14.20 24.86 7.15
C GLU A 673 15.56 24.67 6.46
N THR A 674 15.76 25.36 5.33
CA THR A 674 17.04 25.35 4.61
C THR A 674 18.18 25.89 5.47
N MET A 675 17.96 26.98 6.21
CA MET A 675 18.91 27.49 7.20
C MET A 675 19.15 26.48 8.32
N ALA A 676 18.10 25.81 8.81
CA ALA A 676 18.18 24.80 9.85
C ALA A 676 18.96 23.54 9.42
N GLY A 677 19.00 23.24 8.12
CA GLY A 677 19.79 22.15 7.54
C GLY A 677 21.28 22.47 7.45
N ASN A 678 21.65 23.74 7.56
CA ASN A 678 23.05 24.16 7.51
C ASN A 678 23.68 24.09 8.91
N ARG A 679 24.68 23.21 9.06
CA ARG A 679 25.44 22.98 10.31
C ARG A 679 26.09 24.23 10.94
N PHE A 680 26.23 25.31 10.17
CA PHE A 680 26.84 26.56 10.63
C PHE A 680 25.84 27.56 11.26
N TYR A 681 24.53 27.30 11.18
CA TYR A 681 23.51 28.16 11.80
C TYR A 681 23.15 27.65 13.21
N PRO A 682 23.39 28.44 14.28
CA PRO A 682 22.96 28.08 15.62
C PRO A 682 21.43 28.18 15.75
N GLY A 683 20.84 27.45 16.70
CA GLY A 683 19.42 27.60 17.03
C GLY A 683 18.44 26.86 16.11
N ARG A 684 18.87 25.75 15.49
CA ARG A 684 18.06 24.88 14.61
C ARG A 684 16.62 24.65 15.09
N ILE A 685 16.42 24.23 16.34
CA ILE A 685 15.08 23.96 16.90
C ILE A 685 14.19 25.20 16.85
N GLY A 686 14.75 26.40 17.09
CA GLY A 686 14.02 27.66 16.99
C GLY A 686 13.56 27.96 15.56
N LEU A 687 14.41 27.71 14.58
CA LEU A 687 14.09 27.86 13.16
C LEU A 687 12.96 26.90 12.74
N LEU A 688 13.05 25.63 13.12
CA LEU A 688 12.01 24.63 12.79
C LEU A 688 10.66 24.96 13.45
N ARG A 689 10.65 25.43 14.70
CA ARG A 689 9.41 25.89 15.35
C ARG A 689 8.77 27.07 14.62
N GLN A 690 9.57 28.00 14.10
CA GLN A 690 9.08 29.12 13.31
C GLN A 690 8.57 28.67 11.94
N ALA A 691 9.26 27.73 11.29
CA ALA A 691 8.80 27.13 10.02
C ALA A 691 7.44 26.44 10.19
N ILE A 692 7.27 25.60 11.21
CA ILE A 692 5.97 24.98 11.55
C ILE A 692 4.89 26.05 11.75
N ALA A 693 5.18 27.10 12.52
CA ALA A 693 4.21 28.17 12.79
C ALA A 693 3.78 28.90 11.50
N LEU A 694 4.71 29.14 10.56
CA LEU A 694 4.40 29.74 9.26
C LEU A 694 3.58 28.81 8.38
N LYS A 695 3.87 27.50 8.36
CA LYS A 695 3.08 26.49 7.64
C LYS A 695 1.66 26.38 8.20
N GLU A 696 1.48 26.43 9.51
CA GLU A 696 0.15 26.48 10.14
C GLU A 696 -0.59 27.79 9.82
N GLN A 697 0.11 28.93 9.74
CA GLN A 697 -0.48 30.17 9.23
C GLN A 697 -0.92 30.05 7.78
N ALA A 698 -0.11 29.42 6.91
CA ALA A 698 -0.46 29.15 5.52
C ALA A 698 -1.72 28.29 5.42
N ARG A 699 -1.79 27.17 6.17
CA ARG A 699 -3.01 26.35 6.28
C ARG A 699 -4.23 27.19 6.66
N ASN A 700 -4.11 28.01 7.70
CA ASN A 700 -5.19 28.86 8.18
C ASN A 700 -5.59 29.95 7.18
N LEU A 701 -4.71 30.37 6.26
CA LEU A 701 -5.05 31.28 5.17
C LEU A 701 -5.78 30.58 4.03
N MET A 702 -5.72 29.26 3.94
CA MET A 702 -6.33 28.47 2.87
C MET A 702 -7.72 27.95 3.23
N VAL A 703 -7.85 27.38 4.43
CA VAL A 703 -9.03 26.61 4.85
C VAL A 703 -9.38 26.87 6.32
N SER A 704 -10.67 26.76 6.64
CA SER A 704 -11.18 26.62 8.00
C SER A 704 -11.95 25.31 8.15
N GLY A 705 -11.86 24.68 9.33
CA GLY A 705 -12.34 23.31 9.52
C GLY A 705 -11.43 22.29 8.82
N GLY A 706 -11.92 21.05 8.69
CA GLY A 706 -11.15 19.92 8.16
C GLY A 706 -10.27 19.28 9.20
#